data_AF-A0A1H0JDS0-F1
#
_entry.id   AF-A0A1H0JDS0-F1
#
_cell.length_a   1.000
_cell.length_b   1.000
_cell.length_c   1.000
_cell.angle_alpha   90.00
_cell.angle_beta   90.00
_cell.angle_gamma   90.00
#
_symmetry.space_group_name_H-M   'P 1'
#
loop_
_entity.id
_entity.type
_entity.pdbx_description
1 polymer ?
#
loop_
_entity_poly.entity_id
_entity_poly.type
_entity_poly.pdbx_seq_one_letter_code
_entity_poly.pdbx_strand_id
1 'polypeptide(L)'
;MDGLVSKEAITKDLEAFKAAGLSGVQNFQIGGDQQSRIGDPTCAIGSEKWKSMMRWTMDECQRLGLTFGTHNCPGWSSSAYGTVTPEYSMQKLVFSETKMPDTAVGKGKKKTIFISVALPRPKVDEKYNYYEDICLLALPDDSIVMKENIIDLTQYFDKSSQIANIPSALAKDISGYSLLRFGHTTNGKTNEAQAPLSGQGLECDKMNRVAVKAFWDAYPQMLIDIAGPHAGKTFNIIEIDSYEAGGQDWSVVLPDEFLKRKKYDILPYLPYIVGRNIIGSKEESARFKKDLVDVVTSLFAENYYGYMNQLARKTPGMQLLIEPYGTGGQKPFQVLDINKILKEANSAVIATEFWVKPETWGWKDMKRHEQVMRNLQRPLLAAEAFTCWPLHAWKDDPQSLKPICDKAYCNGVNRMMLHAGACNPWTNVEPGMSFGIWGTHFVPNQTWWKAGGARALFDYMARCQSLLQRGVPTKQQWKGTDKFMTYQRTDEDNDILFLCNPTNESVSDTIRLASVAKGRKLEIWDAYNLTMQKIDDRPMILSIEPYGSRFIIISDTETSSETPRPENQLLTSLPTCDGRTEIDKGWKVAFHYKDADDIIVDNDTLFDWTTSSDSNVRYFSGTATYSNSFTIKKLKKDARYIISLGQVKNLASVTVNGKPFPTLWKAPFLLDITPAIHKGINTISIDVTNLWPNRMIGDEQEPDDIEWSGPLTYTYAPGSPTAGRYMAKIPEWLSNGTPRPSKGRKTVGCFKFFTKESPLLPSGLLGSIELLTTKTR
;
A
#
# COMPACT_ATOMS: atom_id res chain seq x y z
N MET A 1 -2.03 -16.26 -3.72
CA MET A 1 -3.24 -16.22 -2.86
C MET A 1 -3.47 -17.60 -2.30
N ASP A 2 -3.52 -17.74 -0.97
CA ASP A 2 -3.86 -18.95 -0.20
C ASP A 2 -3.20 -20.26 -0.70
N GLY A 3 -1.89 -20.21 -0.96
CA GLY A 3 -1.11 -21.36 -1.43
C GLY A 3 -1.25 -21.68 -2.93
N LEU A 4 -2.16 -21.04 -3.67
CA LEU A 4 -2.30 -21.21 -5.12
C LEU A 4 -1.16 -20.50 -5.85
N VAL A 5 -0.11 -21.26 -6.14
CA VAL A 5 1.09 -20.79 -6.83
C VAL A 5 1.80 -21.98 -7.51
N SER A 6 2.51 -21.71 -8.60
CA SER A 6 3.39 -22.67 -9.27
C SER A 6 4.70 -22.01 -9.68
N LYS A 7 5.75 -22.80 -9.92
CA LYS A 7 7.04 -22.30 -10.43
C LYS A 7 6.89 -21.57 -11.77
N GLU A 8 6.06 -22.13 -12.66
CA GLU A 8 5.78 -21.54 -13.97
C GLU A 8 5.12 -20.17 -13.84
N ALA A 9 4.13 -20.04 -12.95
CA ALA A 9 3.45 -18.77 -12.66
C ALA A 9 4.44 -17.74 -12.09
N ILE A 10 5.27 -18.14 -11.11
CA ILE A 10 6.31 -17.28 -10.53
C ILE A 10 7.26 -16.75 -11.60
N THR A 11 7.82 -17.65 -12.43
CA THR A 11 8.75 -17.27 -13.50
C THR A 11 8.09 -16.30 -14.48
N LYS A 12 6.86 -16.60 -14.94
CA LYS A 12 6.13 -15.75 -15.88
C LYS A 12 5.87 -14.35 -15.33
N ASP A 13 5.44 -14.25 -14.07
CA ASP A 13 5.15 -12.97 -13.44
C ASP A 13 6.43 -12.14 -13.23
N LEU A 14 7.50 -12.74 -12.72
CA LEU A 14 8.77 -12.05 -12.49
C LEU A 14 9.43 -11.58 -13.79
N GLU A 15 9.36 -12.37 -14.86
CA GLU A 15 9.85 -11.96 -16.18
C GLU A 15 9.05 -10.76 -16.72
N ALA A 16 7.74 -10.77 -16.57
CA ALA A 16 6.89 -9.65 -16.97
C ALA A 16 7.13 -8.40 -16.14
N PHE A 17 7.34 -8.54 -14.82
CA PHE A 17 7.72 -7.44 -13.93
C PHE A 17 9.06 -6.84 -14.31
N LYS A 18 10.07 -7.69 -14.59
CA LYS A 18 11.38 -7.22 -15.05
C LYS A 18 11.28 -6.49 -16.40
N ALA A 19 10.54 -7.04 -17.35
CA ALA A 19 10.35 -6.44 -18.67
C ALA A 19 9.64 -5.08 -18.60
N ALA A 20 8.70 -4.93 -17.67
CA ALA A 20 8.00 -3.67 -17.42
C ALA A 20 8.88 -2.61 -16.70
N GLY A 21 10.03 -3.00 -16.15
CA GLY A 21 10.97 -2.07 -15.49
C GLY A 21 10.90 -2.05 -13.96
N LEU A 22 10.24 -3.03 -13.33
CA LEU A 22 10.28 -3.17 -11.87
C LEU A 22 11.66 -3.65 -11.41
N SER A 23 12.07 -3.21 -10.23
CA SER A 23 13.38 -3.52 -9.62
C SER A 23 13.31 -4.60 -8.54
N GLY A 24 12.12 -4.98 -8.10
CA GLY A 24 11.92 -5.98 -7.07
C GLY A 24 10.46 -6.21 -6.71
N VAL A 25 10.24 -7.18 -5.82
CA VAL A 25 8.92 -7.58 -5.33
C VAL A 25 8.92 -7.72 -3.80
N GLN A 26 7.78 -7.38 -3.19
CA GLN A 26 7.46 -7.74 -1.80
C GLN A 26 6.44 -8.87 -1.83
N ASN A 27 6.81 -10.01 -1.27
CA ASN A 27 5.96 -11.18 -1.24
C ASN A 27 5.10 -11.20 0.02
N PHE A 28 3.80 -11.36 -0.18
CA PHE A 28 2.83 -11.58 0.87
C PHE A 28 2.10 -12.89 0.63
N GLN A 29 1.93 -13.70 1.67
CA GLN A 29 1.07 -14.86 1.59
C GLN A 29 -0.24 -14.59 2.30
N ILE A 30 -1.23 -14.24 1.49
CA ILE A 30 -2.55 -13.78 1.94
C ILE A 30 -3.57 -14.89 1.72
N GLY A 31 -4.49 -15.07 2.66
CA GLY A 31 -5.52 -16.10 2.64
C GLY A 31 -6.63 -15.84 3.66
N GLY A 32 -7.50 -16.84 3.85
CA GLY A 32 -8.65 -16.73 4.73
C GLY A 32 -9.89 -16.17 4.04
N ASP A 33 -11.05 -16.42 4.65
CA ASP A 33 -12.37 -16.26 4.03
C ASP A 33 -12.72 -14.83 3.59
N GLN A 34 -12.01 -13.83 4.12
CA GLN A 34 -12.17 -12.43 3.73
C GLN A 34 -11.35 -12.04 2.50
N GLN A 35 -10.38 -12.87 2.07
CA GLN A 35 -9.50 -12.59 0.94
C GLN A 35 -9.62 -13.60 -0.18
N SER A 36 -9.85 -14.88 0.14
CA SER A 36 -10.07 -15.95 -0.83
C SER A 36 -10.95 -17.05 -0.23
N ARG A 37 -11.72 -17.75 -1.07
CA ARG A 37 -12.42 -19.00 -0.71
C ARG A 37 -11.83 -20.24 -1.37
N ILE A 38 -10.81 -20.02 -2.20
CA ILE A 38 -10.05 -21.06 -2.88
C ILE A 38 -8.61 -21.01 -2.39
N GLY A 39 -7.98 -22.18 -2.30
CA GLY A 39 -6.63 -22.30 -1.81
C GLY A 39 -6.03 -23.66 -2.18
N ASP A 40 -4.73 -23.79 -1.94
CA ASP A 40 -4.02 -25.07 -1.99
C ASP A 40 -3.40 -25.35 -0.61
N PRO A 41 -4.07 -26.14 0.24
CA PRO A 41 -3.59 -26.44 1.59
C PRO A 41 -2.30 -27.27 1.57
N THR A 42 -1.92 -27.89 0.45
CA THR A 42 -0.64 -28.62 0.34
C THR A 42 0.55 -27.66 0.27
N CYS A 43 0.30 -26.39 -0.09
CA CYS A 43 1.28 -25.31 -0.06
C CYS A 43 1.18 -24.51 1.26
N ALA A 44 0.95 -25.20 2.37
CA ALA A 44 0.88 -24.64 3.71
C ALA A 44 2.22 -24.00 4.11
N ILE A 45 2.16 -22.92 4.90
CA ILE A 45 3.33 -22.21 5.40
C ILE A 45 4.23 -23.16 6.20
N GLY A 46 5.53 -23.15 5.90
CA GLY A 46 6.51 -24.05 6.50
C GLY A 46 6.58 -25.45 5.88
N SER A 47 5.66 -25.84 4.99
CA SER A 47 5.75 -27.10 4.25
C SER A 47 6.90 -27.09 3.24
N GLU A 48 7.41 -28.26 2.84
CA GLU A 48 8.46 -28.32 1.81
C GLU A 48 8.00 -27.79 0.45
N LYS A 49 6.72 -27.98 0.10
CA LYS A 49 6.15 -27.38 -1.12
C LYS A 49 6.27 -25.86 -1.07
N TRP A 50 5.82 -25.24 0.02
CA TRP A 50 5.92 -23.80 0.23
C TRP A 50 7.36 -23.30 0.22
N LYS A 51 8.26 -23.94 0.99
CA LYS A 51 9.69 -23.58 1.01
C LYS A 51 10.32 -23.67 -0.38
N SER A 52 9.91 -24.65 -1.19
CA SER A 52 10.39 -24.80 -2.57
C SER A 52 9.93 -23.67 -3.48
N MET A 53 8.73 -23.12 -3.28
CA MET A 53 8.24 -21.95 -4.01
C MET A 53 9.02 -20.70 -3.58
N MET A 54 9.25 -20.49 -2.28
CA MET A 54 10.03 -19.36 -1.77
C MET A 54 11.45 -19.35 -2.32
N ARG A 55 12.15 -20.51 -2.29
CA ARG A 55 13.48 -20.66 -2.90
C ARG A 55 13.46 -20.36 -4.39
N TRP A 56 12.48 -20.92 -5.11
CA TRP A 56 12.33 -20.68 -6.54
C TRP A 56 12.14 -19.19 -6.86
N THR A 57 11.29 -18.49 -6.12
CA THR A 57 11.10 -17.04 -6.28
C THR A 57 12.39 -16.27 -6.06
N MET A 58 13.18 -16.62 -5.04
CA MET A 58 14.48 -15.98 -4.78
C MET A 58 15.50 -16.29 -5.88
N ASP A 59 15.56 -17.53 -6.38
CA ASP A 59 16.42 -17.92 -7.50
C ASP A 59 16.07 -17.12 -8.77
N GLU A 60 14.78 -17.00 -9.09
CA GLU A 60 14.31 -16.24 -10.25
C GLU A 60 14.55 -14.73 -10.09
N CYS A 61 14.34 -14.18 -8.90
CA CYS A 61 14.70 -12.80 -8.60
C CYS A 61 16.20 -12.56 -8.80
N GLN A 62 17.07 -13.48 -8.33
CA GLN A 62 18.51 -13.37 -8.55
C GLN A 62 18.83 -13.42 -10.06
N ARG A 63 18.25 -14.38 -10.79
CA ARG A 63 18.44 -14.55 -12.24
C ARG A 63 18.08 -13.28 -13.02
N LEU A 64 17.01 -12.61 -12.62
CA LEU A 64 16.49 -11.41 -13.29
C LEU A 64 17.08 -10.09 -12.75
N GLY A 65 17.89 -10.15 -11.69
CA GLY A 65 18.40 -8.98 -10.99
C GLY A 65 17.27 -8.14 -10.37
N LEU A 66 16.29 -8.82 -9.76
CA LEU A 66 15.23 -8.24 -8.95
C LEU A 66 15.56 -8.42 -7.46
N THR A 67 15.21 -7.45 -6.62
CA THR A 67 15.21 -7.66 -5.17
C THR A 67 13.97 -8.43 -4.74
N PHE A 68 14.11 -9.20 -3.68
CA PHE A 68 13.02 -9.90 -3.00
C PHE A 68 12.92 -9.39 -1.57
N GLY A 69 11.70 -9.12 -1.12
CA GLY A 69 11.38 -8.93 0.28
C GLY A 69 10.08 -9.63 0.64
N THR A 70 9.75 -9.67 1.93
CA THR A 70 8.55 -10.33 2.43
C THR A 70 8.06 -9.66 3.69
N HIS A 71 6.75 -9.76 3.94
CA HIS A 71 6.19 -9.43 5.24
C HIS A 71 6.75 -10.33 6.34
N ASN A 72 6.84 -9.79 7.56
CA ASN A 72 7.44 -10.46 8.70
C ASN A 72 6.56 -11.53 9.35
N CYS A 73 5.31 -11.69 8.90
CA CYS A 73 4.42 -12.77 9.30
C CYS A 73 3.56 -13.26 8.12
N PRO A 74 2.83 -14.38 8.25
CA PRO A 74 1.79 -14.75 7.29
C PRO A 74 0.72 -13.68 7.23
N GLY A 75 0.27 -13.39 6.02
CA GLY A 75 -0.57 -12.25 5.80
C GLY A 75 0.20 -10.93 5.51
N TRP A 76 -0.41 -9.79 5.81
CA TRP A 76 0.08 -8.42 5.69
C TRP A 76 0.24 -7.71 7.04
N SER A 77 -0.44 -8.09 8.13
CA SER A 77 -0.29 -7.39 9.41
C SER A 77 -0.58 -8.25 10.65
N SER A 78 0.07 -8.04 11.81
CA SER A 78 1.25 -7.20 12.06
C SER A 78 2.49 -8.02 12.42
N SER A 79 2.38 -9.00 13.32
CA SER A 79 3.47 -9.88 13.79
C SER A 79 2.91 -11.06 14.57
N ALA A 80 2.12 -11.88 13.89
CA ALA A 80 1.46 -13.04 14.47
C ALA A 80 1.93 -14.35 13.84
N TYR A 81 2.06 -15.40 14.64
CA TYR A 81 2.36 -16.73 14.11
C TYR A 81 1.89 -17.83 15.06
N GLY A 82 1.66 -19.04 14.53
CA GLY A 82 1.03 -20.15 15.26
C GLY A 82 1.77 -20.63 16.51
N THR A 83 3.05 -20.27 16.66
CA THR A 83 3.87 -20.61 17.82
C THR A 83 3.87 -19.56 18.93
N VAL A 84 3.22 -18.39 18.73
CA VAL A 84 3.08 -17.38 19.77
C VAL A 84 2.05 -17.87 20.79
N THR A 85 2.52 -18.24 21.98
CA THR A 85 1.67 -18.70 23.09
C THR A 85 0.95 -17.52 23.75
N PRO A 86 -0.13 -17.76 24.52
CA PRO A 86 -0.81 -16.69 25.25
C PRO A 86 0.11 -15.87 26.14
N GLU A 87 1.14 -16.45 26.78
CA GLU A 87 2.11 -15.71 27.61
C GLU A 87 3.01 -14.76 26.81
N TYR A 88 3.27 -15.05 25.54
CA TYR A 88 4.06 -14.22 24.64
C TYR A 88 3.21 -13.38 23.68
N SER A 89 1.89 -13.43 23.82
CA SER A 89 0.99 -12.61 23.03
C SER A 89 0.76 -11.22 23.64
N MET A 90 0.19 -10.30 22.87
CA MET A 90 -0.24 -8.99 23.40
C MET A 90 -1.16 -9.16 24.61
N GLN A 91 -0.81 -8.51 25.73
CA GLN A 91 -1.55 -8.62 26.98
C GLN A 91 -2.57 -7.48 27.14
N LYS A 92 -3.62 -7.77 27.90
CA LYS A 92 -4.56 -6.78 28.43
C LYS A 92 -4.76 -6.90 29.92
N LEU A 93 -4.99 -5.78 30.59
CA LEU A 93 -5.38 -5.70 31.99
C LEU A 93 -6.84 -6.16 32.17
N VAL A 94 -7.09 -7.01 33.16
CA VAL A 94 -8.42 -7.46 33.55
C VAL A 94 -8.57 -7.40 35.07
N PHE A 95 -9.80 -7.23 35.56
CA PHE A 95 -10.06 -7.20 36.99
C PHE A 95 -11.42 -7.79 37.34
N SER A 96 -11.56 -8.18 38.60
CA SER A 96 -12.83 -8.50 39.23
C SER A 96 -12.95 -7.67 40.50
N GLU A 97 -14.18 -7.38 40.89
CA GLU A 97 -14.47 -6.57 42.06
C GLU A 97 -15.32 -7.39 43.04
N THR A 98 -14.98 -7.32 44.32
CA THR A 98 -15.76 -7.89 45.42
C THR A 98 -15.75 -6.94 46.59
N LYS A 99 -16.84 -6.84 47.35
CA LYS A 99 -16.87 -6.01 48.55
C LYS A 99 -16.18 -6.72 49.70
N MET A 100 -15.33 -5.99 50.41
CA MET A 100 -14.77 -6.43 51.69
C MET A 100 -15.93 -6.62 52.67
N PRO A 101 -16.10 -7.82 53.27
CA PRO A 101 -17.17 -8.05 54.23
C PRO A 101 -16.97 -7.17 55.46
N ASP A 102 -18.07 -6.86 56.15
CA ASP A 102 -18.00 -6.14 57.41
C ASP A 102 -17.25 -6.97 58.45
N THR A 103 -16.00 -6.60 58.71
CA THR A 103 -15.20 -7.26 59.73
C THR A 103 -15.58 -6.69 61.09
N ALA A 104 -16.63 -7.23 61.69
CA ALA A 104 -16.85 -7.10 63.12
C ALA A 104 -15.70 -7.84 63.83
N VAL A 105 -14.58 -7.15 64.09
CA VAL A 105 -13.46 -7.72 64.84
C VAL A 105 -14.00 -8.02 66.26
N GLY A 106 -14.36 -9.28 66.52
CA GLY A 106 -14.73 -9.73 67.85
C GLY A 106 -13.61 -9.39 68.84
N LYS A 107 -13.95 -9.13 70.11
CA LYS A 107 -13.04 -8.70 71.19
C LYS A 107 -11.96 -9.75 71.55
N GLY A 108 -11.15 -10.18 70.59
CA GLY A 108 -10.10 -11.19 70.70
C GLY A 108 -8.75 -10.67 70.21
N LYS A 109 -7.70 -10.93 71.00
CA LYS A 109 -6.32 -10.41 70.84
C LYS A 109 -5.50 -11.00 69.67
N LYS A 110 -6.12 -11.52 68.60
CA LYS A 110 -5.33 -12.05 67.46
C LYS A 110 -4.73 -10.87 66.68
N LYS A 111 -3.43 -10.94 66.37
CA LYS A 111 -2.72 -9.89 65.61
C LYS A 111 -3.08 -9.89 64.11
N THR A 112 -3.42 -11.06 63.58
CA THR A 112 -3.83 -11.28 62.20
C THR A 112 -5.10 -12.13 62.14
N ILE A 113 -5.86 -12.01 61.05
CA ILE A 113 -7.08 -12.78 60.80
C ILE A 113 -7.07 -13.40 59.41
N PHE A 114 -7.89 -14.44 59.25
CA PHE A 114 -8.24 -15.04 57.97
C PHE A 114 -9.63 -14.56 57.59
N ILE A 115 -9.83 -14.16 56.34
CA ILE A 115 -11.10 -13.66 55.83
C ILE A 115 -11.52 -14.52 54.66
N SER A 116 -12.63 -15.23 54.87
CA SER A 116 -13.25 -16.03 53.82
C SER A 116 -14.09 -15.13 52.92
N VAL A 117 -13.50 -14.63 51.84
CA VAL A 117 -14.18 -13.79 50.83
C VAL A 117 -13.89 -14.35 49.45
N ALA A 118 -14.93 -14.52 48.63
CA ALA A 118 -14.75 -15.02 47.27
C ALA A 118 -14.10 -13.93 46.40
N LEU A 119 -12.90 -14.17 45.91
CA LEU A 119 -12.21 -13.28 44.97
C LEU A 119 -12.23 -13.90 43.57
N PRO A 120 -13.33 -13.78 42.80
CA PRO A 120 -13.47 -14.48 41.53
C PRO A 120 -12.35 -14.08 40.57
N ARG A 121 -11.86 -15.03 39.78
CA ARG A 121 -10.97 -14.71 38.66
C ARG A 121 -11.74 -13.85 37.64
N PRO A 122 -11.14 -12.79 37.08
CA PRO A 122 -11.73 -12.04 35.99
C PRO A 122 -12.07 -12.94 34.79
N LYS A 123 -13.15 -12.62 34.06
CA LYS A 123 -13.51 -13.36 32.84
C LYS A 123 -12.41 -13.18 31.79
N VAL A 124 -11.93 -14.28 31.23
CA VAL A 124 -10.97 -14.31 30.12
C VAL A 124 -11.57 -14.99 28.90
N ASP A 125 -10.86 -14.94 27.78
CA ASP A 125 -11.23 -15.70 26.59
C ASP A 125 -11.08 -17.20 26.86
N GLU A 126 -12.18 -17.94 26.73
CA GLU A 126 -12.25 -19.39 26.95
C GLU A 126 -11.34 -20.16 25.99
N LYS A 127 -11.10 -19.63 24.78
CA LYS A 127 -10.21 -20.25 23.78
C LYS A 127 -8.80 -20.45 24.31
N TYR A 128 -8.29 -19.49 25.08
CA TYR A 128 -6.91 -19.50 25.58
C TYR A 128 -6.83 -19.84 27.07
N ASN A 129 -7.86 -19.50 27.85
CA ASN A 129 -7.95 -19.68 29.30
C ASN A 129 -6.69 -19.24 30.09
N TYR A 130 -5.92 -18.29 29.54
CA TYR A 130 -4.70 -17.77 30.14
C TYR A 130 -5.01 -16.63 31.10
N TYR A 131 -4.33 -16.58 32.25
CA TYR A 131 -4.44 -15.49 33.22
C TYR A 131 -3.31 -15.58 34.25
N GLU A 132 -2.82 -14.42 34.64
CA GLU A 132 -1.91 -14.28 35.77
C GLU A 132 -2.37 -13.11 36.66
N ASP A 133 -2.31 -13.33 37.97
CA ASP A 133 -2.58 -12.30 38.97
C ASP A 133 -1.47 -11.24 38.95
N ILE A 134 -1.84 -9.96 39.07
CA ILE A 134 -0.92 -8.83 39.24
C ILE A 134 -0.91 -8.40 40.70
N CYS A 135 -2.06 -7.98 41.21
CA CYS A 135 -2.21 -7.48 42.58
C CYS A 135 -3.66 -7.55 43.06
N LEU A 136 -3.85 -7.46 44.38
CA LEU A 136 -5.15 -7.26 45.02
C LEU A 136 -5.16 -5.90 45.70
N LEU A 137 -5.99 -4.97 45.25
CA LEU A 137 -6.10 -3.64 45.83
C LEU A 137 -7.42 -3.49 46.61
N ALA A 138 -7.37 -2.85 47.78
CA ALA A 138 -8.54 -2.38 48.49
C ALA A 138 -8.64 -0.85 48.43
N LEU A 139 -9.82 -0.34 48.07
CA LEU A 139 -10.07 1.10 47.99
C LEU A 139 -11.53 1.45 48.36
N PRO A 140 -11.79 2.67 48.85
CA PRO A 140 -13.15 3.13 49.11
C PRO A 140 -13.96 3.19 47.81
N ASP A 141 -15.29 3.13 47.94
CA ASP A 141 -16.21 3.15 46.80
C ASP A 141 -16.52 4.57 46.30
N ASP A 142 -15.46 5.32 46.02
CA ASP A 142 -15.52 6.71 45.59
C ASP A 142 -15.12 6.86 44.13
N SER A 143 -15.71 7.83 43.43
CA SER A 143 -15.32 8.15 42.04
C SER A 143 -13.90 8.73 41.92
N ILE A 144 -13.42 9.39 42.98
CA ILE A 144 -12.06 9.93 43.11
C ILE A 144 -11.45 9.35 44.39
N VAL A 145 -10.31 8.69 44.28
CA VAL A 145 -9.65 8.02 45.40
C VAL A 145 -8.25 8.59 45.60
N MET A 146 -7.97 9.04 46.82
CA MET A 146 -6.62 9.48 47.23
C MET A 146 -5.69 8.27 47.33
N LYS A 147 -4.43 8.40 46.87
CA LYS A 147 -3.48 7.27 46.79
C LYS A 147 -3.24 6.61 48.15
N GLU A 148 -3.28 7.39 49.21
CA GLU A 148 -3.06 6.93 50.58
C GLU A 148 -4.18 5.99 51.07
N ASN A 149 -5.34 6.01 50.40
CA ASN A 149 -6.50 5.15 50.69
C ASN A 149 -6.54 3.89 49.80
N ILE A 150 -5.55 3.70 48.91
CA ILE A 150 -5.42 2.51 48.08
C ILE A 150 -4.44 1.56 48.77
N ILE A 151 -4.97 0.48 49.30
CA ILE A 151 -4.20 -0.48 50.09
C ILE A 151 -3.85 -1.68 49.21
N ASP A 152 -2.56 -1.97 49.09
CA ASP A 152 -2.08 -3.19 48.45
C ASP A 152 -2.19 -4.39 49.42
N LEU A 153 -3.07 -5.33 49.08
CA LEU A 153 -3.32 -6.57 49.81
C LEU A 153 -2.66 -7.79 49.17
N THR A 154 -1.81 -7.61 48.16
CA THR A 154 -1.23 -8.72 47.37
C THR A 154 -0.49 -9.74 48.23
N GLN A 155 0.23 -9.31 49.27
CA GLN A 155 0.91 -10.22 50.20
C GLN A 155 -0.04 -11.05 51.09
N TYR A 156 -1.29 -10.63 51.25
CA TYR A 156 -2.32 -11.33 52.02
C TYR A 156 -3.26 -12.14 51.13
N PHE A 157 -3.09 -12.06 49.82
CA PHE A 157 -3.89 -12.74 48.82
C PHE A 157 -3.33 -14.14 48.53
N ASP A 158 -4.13 -15.16 48.80
CA ASP A 158 -3.84 -16.52 48.35
C ASP A 158 -4.49 -16.77 46.98
N LYS A 159 -3.76 -17.40 46.07
CA LYS A 159 -4.22 -17.81 44.73
C LYS A 159 -5.43 -18.75 44.78
N SER A 160 -5.72 -19.38 45.94
CA SER A 160 -6.98 -20.08 46.22
C SER A 160 -8.21 -19.15 46.36
N SER A 161 -8.04 -17.84 46.10
CA SER A 161 -9.08 -16.79 46.09
C SER A 161 -9.59 -16.41 47.48
N GLN A 162 -8.69 -16.31 48.47
CA GLN A 162 -8.97 -15.94 49.86
C GLN A 162 -7.98 -14.87 50.37
N ILE A 163 -8.32 -14.20 51.48
CA ILE A 163 -7.39 -13.30 52.19
C ILE A 163 -6.91 -13.98 53.48
N ALA A 164 -5.62 -14.29 53.55
CA ALA A 164 -5.00 -14.95 54.68
C ALA A 164 -4.01 -14.03 55.39
N ASN A 165 -3.94 -14.15 56.72
CA ASN A 165 -2.95 -13.50 57.58
C ASN A 165 -2.94 -11.95 57.53
N ILE A 166 -4.05 -11.30 57.18
CA ILE A 166 -4.17 -9.84 57.19
C ILE A 166 -4.18 -9.30 58.64
N PRO A 167 -3.45 -8.22 58.97
CA PRO A 167 -3.50 -7.58 60.29
C PRO A 167 -4.91 -7.15 60.67
N SER A 168 -5.35 -7.44 61.89
CA SER A 168 -6.73 -7.19 62.31
C SER A 168 -7.10 -5.70 62.33
N ALA A 169 -6.12 -4.82 62.57
CA ALA A 169 -6.32 -3.37 62.47
C ALA A 169 -6.58 -2.97 61.01
N LEU A 170 -5.74 -3.43 60.08
CA LEU A 170 -5.90 -3.13 58.66
C LEU A 170 -7.24 -3.64 58.13
N ALA A 171 -7.62 -4.88 58.47
CA ALA A 171 -8.89 -5.45 58.05
C ALA A 171 -10.10 -4.61 58.50
N LYS A 172 -10.03 -4.05 59.72
CA LYS A 172 -11.06 -3.13 60.23
C LYS A 172 -11.08 -1.81 59.45
N ASP A 173 -9.91 -1.26 59.12
CA ASP A 173 -9.79 0.04 58.43
C ASP A 173 -10.33 -0.01 57.00
N ILE A 174 -10.24 -1.16 56.34
CA ILE A 174 -10.76 -1.38 54.97
C ILE A 174 -12.15 -2.03 54.94
N SER A 175 -12.86 -2.10 56.07
CA SER A 175 -14.22 -2.67 56.12
C SER A 175 -15.14 -1.91 55.14
N GLY A 176 -15.84 -2.65 54.28
CA GLY A 176 -16.70 -2.07 53.24
C GLY A 176 -15.98 -1.54 51.99
N TYR A 177 -14.65 -1.60 51.93
CA TYR A 177 -13.89 -1.22 50.73
C TYR A 177 -14.20 -2.18 49.57
N SER A 178 -14.01 -1.71 48.35
CA SER A 178 -13.97 -2.57 47.17
C SER A 178 -12.61 -3.24 47.06
N LEU A 179 -12.60 -4.56 46.93
CA LEU A 179 -11.45 -5.40 46.64
C LEU A 179 -11.39 -5.64 45.14
N LEU A 180 -10.36 -5.10 44.49
CA LEU A 180 -10.13 -5.25 43.06
C LEU A 180 -8.96 -6.22 42.85
N ARG A 181 -9.28 -7.42 42.35
CA ARG A 181 -8.28 -8.42 41.96
C ARG A 181 -7.87 -8.15 40.52
N PHE A 182 -6.71 -7.52 40.33
CA PHE A 182 -6.15 -7.26 39.02
C PHE A 182 -5.31 -8.44 38.55
N GLY A 183 -5.43 -8.75 37.26
CA GLY A 183 -4.54 -9.66 36.55
C GLY A 183 -4.43 -9.27 35.09
N HIS A 184 -3.73 -10.07 34.31
CA HIS A 184 -3.69 -9.90 32.86
C HIS A 184 -4.00 -11.19 32.13
N THR A 185 -4.36 -11.06 30.86
CA THR A 185 -4.59 -12.15 29.92
C THR A 185 -4.25 -11.67 28.51
N THR A 186 -4.24 -12.58 27.53
CA THR A 186 -4.10 -12.21 26.13
C THR A 186 -5.26 -11.31 25.68
N ASN A 187 -4.97 -10.33 24.82
CA ASN A 187 -6.02 -9.55 24.16
C ASN A 187 -6.68 -10.31 23.00
N GLY A 188 -6.17 -11.50 22.65
CA GLY A 188 -6.74 -12.42 21.66
C GLY A 188 -6.54 -11.99 20.21
N LYS A 189 -5.71 -10.99 19.93
CA LYS A 189 -5.50 -10.46 18.58
C LYS A 189 -4.67 -11.42 17.72
N THR A 190 -5.11 -11.62 16.48
CA THR A 190 -4.55 -12.57 15.52
C THR A 190 -4.47 -11.94 14.13
N ASN A 191 -3.75 -12.60 13.21
CA ASN A 191 -3.71 -12.29 11.78
C ASN A 191 -4.78 -13.06 10.96
N GLU A 192 -5.81 -13.63 11.60
CA GLU A 192 -6.76 -14.56 10.97
C GLU A 192 -7.58 -13.98 9.82
N ALA A 193 -7.82 -12.67 9.82
CA ALA A 193 -8.62 -11.99 8.81
C ALA A 193 -7.96 -11.98 7.42
N GLN A 194 -6.65 -12.24 7.36
CA GLN A 194 -5.84 -11.92 6.20
C GLN A 194 -4.73 -12.97 5.92
N ALA A 195 -4.42 -13.83 6.90
CA ALA A 195 -3.49 -14.95 6.73
C ALA A 195 -4.19 -16.28 6.34
N PRO A 196 -3.54 -17.13 5.51
CA PRO A 196 -3.93 -18.52 5.32
C PRO A 196 -4.02 -19.27 6.64
N LEU A 197 -4.91 -20.26 6.75
CA LEU A 197 -5.10 -21.04 7.98
C LEU A 197 -3.78 -21.59 8.57
N SER A 198 -2.86 -22.06 7.72
CA SER A 198 -1.55 -22.58 8.14
C SER A 198 -0.61 -21.54 8.78
N GLY A 199 -0.91 -20.26 8.65
CA GLY A 199 -0.11 -19.13 9.15
C GLY A 199 -0.76 -18.34 10.28
N GLN A 200 -1.97 -18.72 10.70
CA GLN A 200 -2.72 -17.97 11.71
C GLN A 200 -2.13 -18.18 13.10
N GLY A 201 -2.11 -17.13 13.91
CA GLY A 201 -1.68 -17.21 15.31
C GLY A 201 -1.91 -15.92 16.08
N LEU A 202 -1.44 -15.89 17.32
CA LEU A 202 -1.51 -14.72 18.18
C LEU A 202 -0.45 -13.68 17.80
N GLU A 203 -0.80 -12.42 17.91
CA GLU A 203 0.12 -11.29 17.84
C GLU A 203 1.08 -11.29 19.03
N CYS A 204 2.39 -11.15 18.78
CA CYS A 204 3.39 -11.11 19.86
C CYS A 204 3.26 -9.87 20.75
N ASP A 205 3.63 -9.96 22.03
CA ASP A 205 3.71 -8.81 22.94
C ASP A 205 4.75 -7.80 22.42
N LYS A 206 4.27 -6.60 22.03
CA LYS A 206 5.09 -5.56 21.41
C LYS A 206 5.96 -4.79 22.41
N MET A 207 5.63 -4.87 23.70
CA MET A 207 6.41 -4.26 24.78
C MET A 207 7.47 -5.21 25.35
N ASN A 208 7.36 -6.52 25.12
CA ASN A 208 8.26 -7.51 25.69
C ASN A 208 9.28 -8.05 24.67
N ARG A 209 10.56 -7.71 24.88
CA ARG A 209 11.66 -8.13 24.01
C ARG A 209 11.81 -9.66 23.89
N VAL A 210 11.46 -10.41 24.94
CA VAL A 210 11.49 -11.89 24.92
C VAL A 210 10.43 -12.45 23.98
N ALA A 211 9.22 -11.90 24.03
CA ALA A 211 8.13 -12.29 23.14
C ALA A 211 8.42 -11.94 21.67
N VAL A 212 8.94 -10.74 21.41
CA VAL A 212 9.38 -10.32 20.06
C VAL A 212 10.45 -11.27 19.52
N LYS A 213 11.41 -11.69 20.35
CA LYS A 213 12.43 -12.68 19.96
C LYS A 213 11.81 -14.03 19.62
N ALA A 214 10.90 -14.54 20.46
CA ALA A 214 10.25 -15.82 20.23
C ALA A 214 9.47 -15.84 18.90
N PHE A 215 8.79 -14.73 18.57
CA PHE A 215 8.16 -14.55 17.26
C PHE A 215 9.19 -14.51 16.12
N TRP A 216 10.25 -13.71 16.26
CA TRP A 216 11.31 -13.60 15.23
C TRP A 216 11.91 -14.96 14.90
N ASP A 217 12.23 -15.74 15.93
CA ASP A 217 12.87 -17.05 15.77
C ASP A 217 11.96 -18.06 15.06
N ALA A 218 10.64 -17.89 15.16
CA ALA A 218 9.69 -18.81 14.57
C ALA A 218 9.43 -18.56 13.08
N TYR A 219 9.32 -17.29 12.65
CA TYR A 219 8.93 -16.98 11.27
C TYR A 219 9.96 -16.14 10.50
N PRO A 220 10.33 -14.91 10.89
CA PRO A 220 11.41 -14.17 10.22
C PRO A 220 12.71 -14.96 10.06
N GLN A 221 13.14 -15.68 11.11
CA GLN A 221 14.34 -16.51 11.04
C GLN A 221 14.18 -17.69 10.07
N MET A 222 13.02 -18.35 10.06
CA MET A 222 12.71 -19.40 9.09
C MET A 222 12.84 -18.90 7.64
N LEU A 223 12.36 -17.68 7.35
CA LEU A 223 12.51 -17.06 6.03
C LEU A 223 13.96 -16.80 5.65
N ILE A 224 14.77 -16.31 6.60
CA ILE A 224 16.21 -16.10 6.43
C ILE A 224 16.91 -17.44 6.16
N ASP A 225 16.56 -18.49 6.90
CA ASP A 225 17.15 -19.82 6.76
C ASP A 225 16.79 -20.46 5.40
N ILE A 226 15.55 -20.29 4.94
CA ILE A 226 15.11 -20.74 3.60
C ILE A 226 15.88 -20.03 2.50
N ALA A 227 16.16 -18.73 2.69
CA ALA A 227 16.88 -17.93 1.70
C ALA A 227 18.35 -18.34 1.55
N GLY A 228 18.98 -18.88 2.60
CA GLY A 228 20.37 -19.35 2.55
C GLY A 228 21.30 -18.30 1.93
N PRO A 229 21.95 -18.58 0.78
CA PRO A 229 22.89 -17.66 0.14
C PRO A 229 22.25 -16.36 -0.40
N HIS A 230 20.92 -16.32 -0.52
CA HIS A 230 20.16 -15.13 -0.95
C HIS A 230 19.96 -14.12 0.16
N ALA A 231 20.08 -14.54 1.43
CA ALA A 231 19.82 -13.69 2.59
C ALA A 231 20.80 -12.51 2.65
N GLY A 232 20.25 -11.29 2.73
CA GLY A 232 21.00 -10.04 2.70
C GLY A 232 21.51 -9.62 1.31
N LYS A 233 21.19 -10.39 0.26
CA LYS A 233 21.55 -10.09 -1.13
C LYS A 233 20.29 -9.89 -1.97
N THR A 234 19.78 -10.97 -2.55
CA THR A 234 18.52 -10.99 -3.29
C THR A 234 17.35 -10.79 -2.32
N PHE A 235 17.30 -11.56 -1.23
CA PHE A 235 16.35 -11.36 -0.15
C PHE A 235 16.92 -10.35 0.86
N ASN A 236 16.45 -9.10 0.82
CA ASN A 236 17.09 -8.01 1.57
C ASN A 236 16.13 -7.10 2.35
N ILE A 237 14.82 -7.32 2.27
CA ILE A 237 13.83 -6.57 3.05
C ILE A 237 12.89 -7.51 3.78
N ILE A 238 12.78 -7.34 5.10
CA ILE A 238 11.68 -7.86 5.90
C ILE A 238 10.78 -6.68 6.28
N GLU A 239 9.50 -6.80 6.02
CA GLU A 239 8.54 -5.72 6.16
C GLU A 239 7.67 -5.87 7.42
N ILE A 240 7.50 -4.76 8.13
CA ILE A 240 6.45 -4.53 9.11
C ILE A 240 5.49 -3.51 8.49
N ASP A 241 4.41 -4.02 7.93
CA ASP A 241 3.30 -3.26 7.34
C ASP A 241 2.59 -2.39 8.41
N SER A 242 1.59 -1.64 7.97
CA SER A 242 0.66 -0.89 8.80
C SER A 242 0.10 -1.73 9.96
N TYR A 243 -0.02 -1.09 11.12
CA TYR A 243 -0.31 -1.77 12.37
C TYR A 243 -1.83 -1.92 12.61
N GLU A 244 -2.32 -3.16 12.58
CA GLU A 244 -3.75 -3.49 12.70
C GLU A 244 -4.08 -4.35 13.94
N ALA A 245 -3.08 -4.68 14.76
CA ALA A 245 -3.22 -5.53 15.94
C ALA A 245 -3.98 -4.88 17.13
N GLY A 246 -4.42 -3.62 17.01
CA GLY A 246 -5.08 -2.88 18.10
C GLY A 246 -4.14 -2.49 19.24
N GLY A 247 -4.65 -1.85 20.29
CA GLY A 247 -3.83 -1.44 21.43
C GLY A 247 -3.44 -2.60 22.36
N GLN A 248 -2.45 -2.30 23.19
CA GLN A 248 -1.95 -3.17 24.23
C GLN A 248 -1.81 -2.33 25.50
N ASP A 249 -2.63 -2.60 26.52
CA ASP A 249 -2.63 -1.82 27.77
C ASP A 249 -1.81 -2.45 28.89
N TRP A 250 -1.31 -3.67 28.70
CA TRP A 250 -0.47 -4.34 29.67
C TRP A 250 0.70 -5.09 29.04
N SER A 251 1.75 -5.31 29.82
CA SER A 251 2.79 -6.30 29.61
C SER A 251 3.45 -6.59 30.96
N VAL A 252 3.99 -7.80 31.13
CA VAL A 252 4.69 -8.20 32.36
C VAL A 252 5.89 -7.29 32.69
N VAL A 253 6.47 -6.62 31.68
CA VAL A 253 7.60 -5.69 31.87
C VAL A 253 7.16 -4.26 32.21
N LEU A 254 5.87 -3.93 32.05
CA LEU A 254 5.38 -2.56 32.14
C LEU A 254 5.57 -1.95 33.54
N PRO A 255 5.28 -2.63 34.67
CA PRO A 255 5.46 -2.03 36.00
C PRO A 255 6.89 -1.59 36.28
N ASP A 256 7.86 -2.47 36.02
CA ASP A 256 9.28 -2.19 36.26
C ASP A 256 9.79 -1.07 35.35
N GLU A 257 9.43 -1.09 34.06
CA GLU A 257 9.81 -0.06 33.11
C GLU A 257 9.16 1.28 33.42
N PHE A 258 7.90 1.28 33.87
CA PHE A 258 7.21 2.49 34.30
C PHE A 258 7.87 3.09 35.54
N LEU A 259 8.08 2.30 36.60
CA LEU A 259 8.74 2.74 37.83
C LEU A 259 10.14 3.29 37.56
N LYS A 260 10.92 2.58 36.73
CA LYS A 260 12.26 2.99 36.33
C LYS A 260 12.29 4.35 35.62
N ARG A 261 11.31 4.63 34.74
CA ARG A 261 11.28 5.86 33.91
C ARG A 261 10.60 7.03 34.62
N LYS A 262 9.52 6.76 35.35
CA LYS A 262 8.64 7.78 35.94
C LYS A 262 8.87 8.02 37.42
N LYS A 263 9.60 7.11 38.09
CA LYS A 263 9.98 7.22 39.51
C LYS A 263 8.80 7.18 40.49
N TYR A 264 7.68 6.60 40.07
CA TYR A 264 6.55 6.26 40.92
C TYR A 264 5.88 4.98 40.43
N ASP A 265 5.16 4.30 41.32
CA ASP A 265 4.53 3.01 41.05
C ASP A 265 3.27 3.14 40.19
N ILE A 266 3.09 2.23 39.24
CA ILE A 266 1.90 2.12 38.39
C ILE A 266 0.74 1.45 39.13
N LEU A 267 1.00 0.60 40.12
CA LEU A 267 -0.04 -0.25 40.75
C LEU A 267 -1.21 0.56 41.35
N PRO A 268 -0.99 1.68 42.06
CA PRO A 268 -2.09 2.50 42.56
C PRO A 268 -2.98 3.11 41.46
N TYR A 269 -2.52 3.14 40.21
CA TYR A 269 -3.24 3.68 39.07
C TYR A 269 -3.96 2.63 38.21
N LEU A 270 -3.86 1.34 38.51
CA LEU A 270 -4.61 0.31 37.77
C LEU A 270 -6.13 0.56 37.73
N PRO A 271 -6.78 1.03 38.81
CA PRO A 271 -8.20 1.39 38.75
C PRO A 271 -8.50 2.52 37.76
N TYR A 272 -7.55 3.42 37.50
CA TYR A 272 -7.71 4.45 36.46
C TYR A 272 -7.55 3.88 35.05
N ILE A 273 -6.60 2.95 34.84
CA ILE A 273 -6.38 2.31 33.52
C ILE A 273 -7.66 1.60 33.04
N VAL A 274 -8.34 0.88 33.95
CA VAL A 274 -9.59 0.17 33.64
C VAL A 274 -10.85 1.06 33.68
N GLY A 275 -10.67 2.37 33.90
CA GLY A 275 -11.76 3.34 33.92
C GLY A 275 -12.67 3.29 35.16
N ARG A 276 -12.22 2.70 36.26
CA ARG A 276 -12.98 2.51 37.51
C ARG A 276 -12.93 3.71 38.47
N ASN A 277 -11.79 4.41 38.55
CA ASN A 277 -11.63 5.58 39.43
C ASN A 277 -10.71 6.65 38.81
N ILE A 278 -10.85 7.90 39.27
CA ILE A 278 -9.79 8.91 39.17
C ILE A 278 -8.90 8.77 40.42
N ILE A 279 -7.59 8.77 40.24
CA ILE A 279 -6.63 8.65 41.35
C ILE A 279 -6.02 10.02 41.67
N GLY A 280 -6.11 10.40 42.95
CA GLY A 280 -5.71 11.70 43.48
C GLY A 280 -6.62 12.82 42.97
N SER A 281 -6.30 13.38 41.81
CA SER A 281 -7.07 14.44 41.15
C SER A 281 -7.20 14.19 39.65
N LYS A 282 -8.06 14.96 38.97
CA LYS A 282 -8.19 14.91 37.50
C LYS A 282 -6.86 15.24 36.81
N GLU A 283 -6.15 16.22 37.33
CA GLU A 283 -4.86 16.70 36.82
C GLU A 283 -3.77 15.64 37.03
N GLU A 284 -3.76 14.99 38.20
CA GLU A 284 -2.84 13.89 38.48
C GLU A 284 -3.09 12.70 37.56
N SER A 285 -4.34 12.26 37.44
CA SER A 285 -4.71 11.15 36.56
C SER A 285 -4.44 11.47 35.09
N ALA A 286 -4.62 12.72 34.65
CA ALA A 286 -4.24 13.17 33.32
C ALA A 286 -2.72 13.15 33.09
N ARG A 287 -1.93 13.55 34.10
CA ARG A 287 -0.47 13.44 34.08
C ARG A 287 -0.04 11.97 34.00
N PHE A 288 -0.64 11.10 34.82
CA PHE A 288 -0.41 9.65 34.76
C PHE A 288 -0.71 9.08 33.38
N LYS A 289 -1.85 9.43 32.78
CA LYS A 289 -2.19 8.99 31.41
C LYS A 289 -1.11 9.37 30.40
N LYS A 290 -0.60 10.60 30.48
CA LYS A 290 0.48 11.07 29.60
C LYS A 290 1.77 10.27 29.83
N ASP A 291 2.11 10.00 31.09
CA ASP A 291 3.27 9.18 31.44
C ASP A 291 3.14 7.73 30.96
N LEU A 292 1.96 7.13 31.09
CA LEU A 292 1.67 5.78 30.61
C LEU A 292 1.82 5.69 29.09
N VAL A 293 1.20 6.62 28.35
CA VAL A 293 1.34 6.69 26.89
C VAL A 293 2.80 6.88 26.49
N ASP A 294 3.54 7.73 27.18
CA ASP A 294 4.97 7.94 26.94
C ASP A 294 5.79 6.66 27.14
N VAL A 295 5.55 5.91 28.24
CA VAL A 295 6.25 4.64 28.50
C VAL A 295 5.86 3.60 27.46
N VAL A 296 4.57 3.38 27.19
CA VAL A 296 4.12 2.35 26.24
C VAL A 296 4.64 2.63 24.82
N THR A 297 4.52 3.86 24.34
CA THR A 297 5.05 4.23 23.00
C THR A 297 6.57 4.08 22.93
N SER A 298 7.31 4.31 24.03
CA SER A 298 8.75 4.04 24.09
C SER A 298 9.06 2.54 24.06
N LEU A 299 8.32 1.72 24.80
CA LEU A 299 8.51 0.26 24.80
C LEU A 299 8.19 -0.34 23.42
N PHE A 300 7.16 0.11 22.73
CA PHE A 300 6.89 -0.28 21.34
C PHE A 300 8.05 0.10 20.40
N ALA A 301 8.56 1.32 20.50
CA ALA A 301 9.68 1.77 19.68
C ALA A 301 10.96 0.98 19.95
N GLU A 302 11.29 0.72 21.22
CA GLU A 302 12.53 0.06 21.64
C GLU A 302 12.47 -1.46 21.44
N ASN A 303 11.43 -2.12 21.95
CA ASN A 303 11.36 -3.58 22.07
C ASN A 303 10.75 -4.25 20.84
N TYR A 304 9.88 -3.58 20.11
CA TYR A 304 9.32 -4.11 18.87
C TYR A 304 10.10 -3.59 17.67
N TYR A 305 9.92 -2.33 17.25
CA TYR A 305 10.54 -1.83 16.02
C TYR A 305 12.08 -1.78 16.08
N GLY A 306 12.63 -1.23 17.15
CA GLY A 306 14.07 -1.10 17.35
C GLY A 306 14.77 -2.44 17.46
N TYR A 307 14.19 -3.38 18.22
CA TYR A 307 14.79 -4.70 18.36
C TYR A 307 14.64 -5.55 17.09
N MET A 308 13.49 -5.51 16.40
CA MET A 308 13.34 -6.17 15.10
C MET A 308 14.37 -5.62 14.10
N ASN A 309 14.65 -4.30 14.12
CA ASN A 309 15.70 -3.69 13.30
C ASN A 309 17.10 -4.22 13.67
N GLN A 310 17.38 -4.43 14.96
CA GLN A 310 18.62 -5.06 15.42
C GLN A 310 18.73 -6.53 14.96
N LEU A 311 17.63 -7.27 15.00
CA LEU A 311 17.58 -8.68 14.57
C LEU A 311 17.78 -8.82 13.07
N ALA A 312 17.11 -8.00 12.25
CA ALA A 312 17.32 -7.97 10.80
C ALA A 312 18.80 -7.75 10.44
N ARG A 313 19.45 -6.80 11.10
CA ARG A 313 20.86 -6.44 10.87
C ARG A 313 21.87 -7.52 11.26
N LYS A 314 21.46 -8.59 11.95
CA LYS A 314 22.35 -9.74 12.19
C LYS A 314 22.71 -10.45 10.89
N THR A 315 21.87 -10.31 9.86
CA THR A 315 22.15 -10.75 8.49
C THR A 315 22.68 -9.57 7.69
N PRO A 316 23.97 -9.54 7.29
CA PRO A 316 24.53 -8.42 6.54
C PRO A 316 23.74 -8.15 5.25
N GLY A 317 23.30 -6.91 5.04
CA GLY A 317 22.52 -6.50 3.87
C GLY A 317 20.99 -6.67 4.01
N MET A 318 20.51 -7.28 5.09
CA MET A 318 19.08 -7.32 5.40
C MET A 318 18.63 -6.02 6.07
N GLN A 319 17.50 -5.48 5.64
CA GLN A 319 16.88 -4.25 6.16
C GLN A 319 15.45 -4.52 6.63
N LEU A 320 15.00 -3.72 7.58
CA LEU A 320 13.56 -3.58 7.81
C LEU A 320 12.98 -2.50 6.91
N LEU A 321 11.78 -2.77 6.40
CA LEU A 321 10.85 -1.75 5.94
C LEU A 321 9.73 -1.65 6.98
N ILE A 322 9.37 -0.43 7.37
CA ILE A 322 8.38 -0.17 8.42
C ILE A 322 7.34 0.83 7.90
N GLU A 323 6.07 0.52 8.12
CA GLU A 323 4.92 1.40 7.93
C GLU A 323 4.36 1.86 9.29
N PRO A 324 4.89 2.96 9.86
CA PRO A 324 4.64 3.33 11.26
C PRO A 324 3.31 4.11 11.43
N TYR A 325 2.21 3.54 10.93
CA TYR A 325 0.82 4.00 11.08
C TYR A 325 -0.11 2.78 11.25
N GLY A 326 -1.42 2.97 11.35
CA GLY A 326 -2.33 1.84 11.51
C GLY A 326 -3.80 2.19 11.68
N THR A 327 -4.69 1.33 11.20
CA THR A 327 -6.16 1.52 11.11
C THR A 327 -6.91 1.19 12.42
N GLY A 328 -6.22 0.68 13.44
CA GLY A 328 -6.83 0.28 14.72
C GLY A 328 -6.02 0.53 16.00
N GLY A 329 -4.77 1.01 15.90
CA GLY A 329 -3.82 1.17 17.02
C GLY A 329 -4.11 2.29 18.03
N GLN A 330 -5.34 2.80 18.07
CA GLN A 330 -5.74 3.96 18.89
C GLN A 330 -6.47 3.58 20.19
N LYS A 331 -6.94 2.33 20.33
CA LYS A 331 -7.74 1.88 21.48
C LYS A 331 -7.03 0.75 22.24
N PRO A 332 -6.93 0.83 23.59
CA PRO A 332 -7.51 1.87 24.45
C PRO A 332 -6.75 3.21 24.44
N PHE A 333 -5.53 3.27 23.89
CA PHE A 333 -4.79 4.51 23.65
C PHE A 333 -3.83 4.35 22.46
N GLN A 334 -3.25 5.47 21.99
CA GLN A 334 -2.29 5.49 20.89
C GLN A 334 -0.97 4.79 21.28
N VAL A 335 -0.59 3.76 20.52
CA VAL A 335 0.64 2.98 20.78
C VAL A 335 1.82 3.33 19.87
N LEU A 336 1.58 4.05 18.77
CA LEU A 336 2.60 4.39 17.78
C LEU A 336 3.08 5.84 17.91
N ASP A 337 4.40 6.01 17.97
CA ASP A 337 5.10 7.29 17.83
C ASP A 337 6.25 7.15 16.83
N ILE A 338 6.05 7.66 15.61
CA ILE A 338 7.05 7.61 14.55
C ILE A 338 8.40 8.24 14.95
N ASN A 339 8.45 9.30 15.76
CA ASN A 339 9.73 9.91 16.14
C ASN A 339 10.55 8.94 16.99
N LYS A 340 9.90 8.27 17.94
CA LYS A 340 10.54 7.24 18.77
C LYS A 340 10.93 6.03 17.93
N ILE A 341 10.03 5.56 17.06
CA ILE A 341 10.30 4.42 16.17
C ILE A 341 11.54 4.69 15.31
N LEU A 342 11.64 5.84 14.64
CA LEU A 342 12.78 6.14 13.77
C LEU A 342 14.08 6.33 14.56
N LYS A 343 14.01 6.80 15.81
CA LYS A 343 15.18 6.88 16.69
C LYS A 343 15.77 5.48 16.95
N GLU A 344 14.92 4.50 17.24
CA GLU A 344 15.34 3.14 17.57
C GLU A 344 15.62 2.27 16.32
N ALA A 345 14.80 2.42 15.28
CA ALA A 345 14.94 1.76 13.97
C ALA A 345 15.66 2.67 12.95
N ASN A 346 16.89 3.08 13.29
CA ASN A 346 17.59 4.14 12.56
C ASN A 346 17.96 3.81 11.09
N SER A 347 18.10 2.53 10.77
CA SER A 347 18.47 2.02 9.44
C SER A 347 17.30 1.48 8.64
N ALA A 348 16.09 1.50 9.20
CA ALA A 348 14.91 0.99 8.51
C ALA A 348 14.49 1.93 7.38
N VAL A 349 13.99 1.33 6.29
CA VAL A 349 13.25 2.03 5.24
C VAL A 349 11.88 2.36 5.82
N ILE A 350 11.45 3.61 5.69
CA ILE A 350 10.13 4.05 6.15
C ILE A 350 9.21 4.12 4.95
N ALA A 351 8.02 3.54 5.10
CA ALA A 351 6.95 3.60 4.13
C ALA A 351 5.70 4.28 4.73
N THR A 352 4.96 4.93 3.85
CA THR A 352 3.59 5.44 4.06
C THR A 352 2.66 4.71 3.10
N GLU A 353 1.40 5.11 3.02
CA GLU A 353 0.48 4.59 2.00
C GLU A 353 -0.29 5.72 1.32
N PHE A 354 -0.81 5.44 0.12
CA PHE A 354 -1.88 6.23 -0.47
C PHE A 354 -2.79 5.41 -1.38
N TRP A 355 -4.08 5.72 -1.30
CA TRP A 355 -5.10 5.07 -2.10
C TRP A 355 -5.46 5.87 -3.36
N VAL A 356 -5.84 5.14 -4.41
CA VAL A 356 -6.54 5.68 -5.59
C VAL A 356 -7.97 6.03 -5.23
N LYS A 357 -8.70 5.09 -4.63
CA LYS A 357 -10.06 5.30 -4.11
C LYS A 357 -10.30 4.47 -2.85
N PRO A 358 -10.93 5.04 -1.80
CA PRO A 358 -11.26 6.46 -1.69
C PRO A 358 -10.00 7.29 -1.42
N GLU A 359 -9.91 8.49 -2.01
CA GLU A 359 -8.77 9.40 -1.83
C GLU A 359 -8.62 9.93 -0.38
N THR A 360 -9.55 9.58 0.50
CA THR A 360 -9.48 9.90 1.93
C THR A 360 -8.62 8.90 2.72
N TRP A 361 -8.23 7.76 2.13
CA TRP A 361 -7.48 6.68 2.80
C TRP A 361 -5.99 6.68 2.42
N GLY A 362 -5.12 6.29 3.37
CA GLY A 362 -3.66 6.32 3.25
C GLY A 362 -3.02 7.72 3.31
N TRP A 363 -3.64 8.73 2.70
CA TRP A 363 -3.06 10.07 2.53
C TRP A 363 -2.80 10.87 3.81
N LYS A 364 -3.48 10.55 4.91
CA LYS A 364 -3.44 11.36 6.15
C LYS A 364 -2.08 11.29 6.84
N ASP A 365 -1.49 10.11 6.92
CA ASP A 365 -0.26 9.88 7.68
C ASP A 365 0.99 10.32 6.90
N MET A 366 0.93 10.32 5.57
CA MET A 366 2.02 10.74 4.68
C MET A 366 2.62 12.10 5.04
N LYS A 367 1.80 13.13 5.31
CA LYS A 367 2.30 14.46 5.69
C LYS A 367 3.10 14.43 6.99
N ARG A 368 2.67 13.62 7.97
CA ARG A 368 3.37 13.48 9.24
C ARG A 368 4.68 12.72 9.03
N HIS A 369 4.69 11.67 8.22
CA HIS A 369 5.91 10.93 7.89
C HIS A 369 6.91 11.82 7.15
N GLU A 370 6.48 12.53 6.11
CA GLU A 370 7.31 13.52 5.38
C GLU A 370 7.95 14.50 6.35
N GLN A 371 7.17 15.10 7.25
CA GLN A 371 7.68 16.09 8.18
C GLN A 371 8.78 15.51 9.08
N VAL A 372 8.61 14.28 9.57
CA VAL A 372 9.60 13.61 10.41
C VAL A 372 10.84 13.26 9.58
N MET A 373 10.67 12.72 8.37
CA MET A 373 11.77 12.40 7.46
C MET A 373 12.58 13.65 7.10
N ARG A 374 11.92 14.76 6.79
CA ARG A 374 12.56 16.05 6.53
C ARG A 374 13.26 16.61 7.77
N ASN A 375 12.65 16.56 8.95
CA ASN A 375 13.30 17.04 10.17
C ASN A 375 14.57 16.24 10.51
N LEU A 376 14.52 14.92 10.32
CA LEU A 376 15.63 14.01 10.53
C LEU A 376 16.58 13.93 9.32
N GLN A 377 16.29 14.67 8.25
CA GLN A 377 17.06 14.68 6.99
C GLN A 377 17.30 13.26 6.44
N ARG A 378 16.25 12.42 6.43
CA ARG A 378 16.30 11.08 5.83
C ARG A 378 16.02 11.15 4.33
N PRO A 379 16.80 10.44 3.50
CA PRO A 379 16.72 10.58 2.05
C PRO A 379 15.52 9.85 1.43
N LEU A 380 15.07 8.73 2.00
CA LEU A 380 14.15 7.79 1.34
C LEU A 380 12.84 7.65 2.12
N LEU A 381 11.71 7.99 1.49
CA LEU A 381 10.36 7.69 1.96
C LEU A 381 9.66 6.85 0.89
N ALA A 382 9.45 5.58 1.20
CA ALA A 382 8.70 4.67 0.34
C ALA A 382 7.20 4.86 0.54
N ALA A 383 6.39 4.30 -0.36
CA ALA A 383 4.95 4.19 -0.13
C ALA A 383 4.37 2.91 -0.72
N GLU A 384 3.50 2.22 0.04
CA GLU A 384 2.45 1.39 -0.53
C GLU A 384 1.57 2.29 -1.41
N ALA A 385 1.60 2.01 -2.70
CA ALA A 385 1.14 2.93 -3.73
C ALA A 385 -0.06 2.36 -4.48
N PHE A 386 -1.10 3.18 -4.59
CA PHE A 386 -2.29 2.97 -5.43
C PHE A 386 -3.27 1.90 -4.94
N THR A 387 -3.36 1.67 -3.63
CA THR A 387 -4.39 0.79 -3.05
C THR A 387 -5.79 1.28 -3.43
N CYS A 388 -6.69 0.37 -3.82
CA CYS A 388 -7.93 0.74 -4.48
C CYS A 388 -9.12 -0.13 -4.08
N TRP A 389 -10.26 0.53 -3.85
CA TRP A 389 -11.50 -0.11 -3.44
C TRP A 389 -12.08 -1.03 -4.54
N PRO A 390 -12.66 -2.20 -4.20
CA PRO A 390 -13.24 -3.14 -5.17
C PRO A 390 -14.25 -2.55 -6.15
N LEU A 391 -15.01 -1.52 -5.76
CA LEU A 391 -15.98 -0.89 -6.67
C LEU A 391 -15.32 -0.14 -7.85
N HIS A 392 -14.01 0.10 -7.74
CA HIS A 392 -13.17 0.69 -8.77
C HIS A 392 -12.22 -0.33 -9.43
N ALA A 393 -12.35 -1.62 -9.11
CA ALA A 393 -11.52 -2.69 -9.66
C ALA A 393 -11.45 -2.66 -11.19
N TRP A 394 -10.25 -2.89 -11.74
CA TRP A 394 -9.95 -2.93 -13.18
C TRP A 394 -10.19 -1.64 -13.98
N LYS A 395 -10.50 -0.51 -13.33
CA LYS A 395 -10.82 0.77 -14.00
C LYS A 395 -9.63 1.74 -14.10
N ASP A 396 -8.48 1.36 -13.57
CA ASP A 396 -7.27 2.17 -13.56
C ASP A 396 -6.42 1.98 -14.83
N ASP A 397 -5.83 3.07 -15.30
CA ASP A 397 -4.90 3.10 -16.42
C ASP A 397 -3.72 4.05 -16.12
N PRO A 398 -2.62 4.01 -16.91
CA PRO A 398 -1.50 4.91 -16.69
C PRO A 398 -1.85 6.41 -16.65
N GLN A 399 -2.83 6.88 -17.44
CA GLN A 399 -3.27 8.26 -17.42
C GLN A 399 -3.95 8.62 -16.09
N SER A 400 -4.81 7.74 -15.55
CA SER A 400 -5.50 7.98 -14.28
C SER A 400 -4.56 7.90 -13.08
N LEU A 401 -3.54 7.04 -13.14
CA LEU A 401 -2.57 6.83 -12.06
C LEU A 401 -1.53 7.95 -11.94
N LYS A 402 -1.16 8.61 -13.05
CA LYS A 402 -0.13 9.67 -13.06
C LYS A 402 -0.39 10.82 -12.08
N PRO A 403 -1.54 11.50 -12.05
CA PRO A 403 -1.75 12.61 -11.13
C PRO A 403 -1.70 12.19 -9.65
N ILE A 404 -2.11 10.96 -9.36
CA ILE A 404 -2.05 10.38 -8.01
C ILE A 404 -0.58 10.18 -7.60
N CYS A 405 0.24 9.66 -8.51
CA CYS A 405 1.69 9.51 -8.37
C CYS A 405 2.37 10.87 -8.10
N ASP A 406 2.08 11.88 -8.92
CA ASP A 406 2.69 13.21 -8.84
C ASP A 406 2.31 13.94 -7.55
N LYS A 407 1.06 13.77 -7.09
CA LYS A 407 0.62 14.26 -5.80
C LYS A 407 1.41 13.62 -4.66
N ALA A 408 1.70 12.32 -4.72
CA ALA A 408 2.50 11.63 -3.70
C ALA A 408 3.97 12.11 -3.71
N TYR A 409 4.57 12.33 -4.88
CA TYR A 409 5.88 12.97 -5.00
C TYR A 409 5.91 14.37 -4.37
N CYS A 410 4.85 15.16 -4.56
CA CYS A 410 4.70 16.47 -3.90
C CYS A 410 4.52 16.39 -2.37
N ASN A 411 4.28 15.20 -1.82
CA ASN A 411 4.20 14.94 -0.38
C ASN A 411 5.40 14.11 0.13
N GLY A 412 6.49 14.06 -0.63
CA GLY A 412 7.79 13.56 -0.20
C GLY A 412 8.06 12.08 -0.44
N VAL A 413 7.09 11.31 -0.96
CA VAL A 413 7.34 9.95 -1.43
C VAL A 413 8.39 10.00 -2.54
N ASN A 414 9.31 9.05 -2.55
CA ASN A 414 10.29 8.93 -3.63
C ASN A 414 10.65 7.48 -3.98
N ARG A 415 9.95 6.48 -3.42
CA ARG A 415 10.00 5.08 -3.84
C ARG A 415 8.60 4.45 -3.77
N MET A 416 8.06 4.06 -4.91
CA MET A 416 6.75 3.43 -5.02
C MET A 416 6.87 1.91 -4.83
N MET A 417 5.98 1.36 -4.00
CA MET A 417 5.72 -0.07 -3.84
C MET A 417 4.30 -0.33 -4.33
N LEU A 418 4.17 -0.89 -5.53
CA LEU A 418 2.88 -0.94 -6.23
C LEU A 418 1.94 -1.96 -5.60
N HIS A 419 0.82 -1.49 -5.04
CA HIS A 419 -0.25 -2.34 -4.52
C HIS A 419 -1.32 -2.56 -5.62
N ALA A 420 -1.54 -3.77 -6.12
CA ALA A 420 -0.77 -5.00 -5.93
C ALA A 420 -0.75 -5.88 -7.19
N GLY A 421 0.29 -6.70 -7.32
CA GLY A 421 0.45 -7.72 -8.36
C GLY A 421 0.23 -9.12 -7.81
N ALA A 422 -1.00 -9.64 -7.88
CA ALA A 422 -1.29 -11.00 -7.42
C ALA A 422 -0.76 -12.05 -8.40
N CYS A 423 -0.02 -13.04 -7.90
CA CYS A 423 0.47 -14.14 -8.73
C CYS A 423 -0.69 -14.94 -9.32
N ASN A 424 -0.68 -15.14 -10.64
CA ASN A 424 -1.72 -15.88 -11.34
C ASN A 424 -1.33 -17.36 -11.52
N PRO A 425 -1.93 -18.30 -10.76
CA PRO A 425 -1.56 -19.72 -10.84
C PRO A 425 -1.97 -20.37 -12.16
N TRP A 426 -2.86 -19.75 -12.93
CA TRP A 426 -3.37 -20.25 -14.21
C TRP A 426 -2.77 -19.47 -15.36
N THR A 427 -1.63 -19.94 -15.87
CA THR A 427 -0.81 -19.19 -16.84
C THR A 427 -1.50 -18.97 -18.19
N ASN A 428 -2.56 -19.71 -18.51
CA ASN A 428 -3.26 -19.63 -19.80
C ASN A 428 -4.54 -18.78 -19.80
N VAL A 429 -4.98 -18.26 -18.65
CA VAL A 429 -6.22 -17.47 -18.55
C VAL A 429 -5.94 -16.00 -18.19
N GLU A 430 -6.90 -15.13 -18.53
CA GLU A 430 -6.81 -13.69 -18.35
C GLU A 430 -8.12 -13.11 -17.77
N PRO A 431 -8.06 -12.04 -16.95
CA PRO A 431 -6.83 -11.51 -16.37
C PRO A 431 -6.27 -12.40 -15.25
N GLY A 432 -7.05 -13.32 -14.70
CA GLY A 432 -6.62 -14.29 -13.70
C GLY A 432 -6.79 -13.81 -12.26
N MET A 433 -5.89 -14.25 -11.39
CA MET A 433 -5.93 -13.93 -9.95
C MET A 433 -5.81 -12.42 -9.69
N SER A 434 -6.65 -11.90 -8.78
CA SER A 434 -6.52 -10.56 -8.19
C SER A 434 -6.07 -10.64 -6.73
N PHE A 435 -5.69 -9.50 -6.16
CA PHE A 435 -5.37 -9.40 -4.74
C PHE A 435 -6.65 -9.40 -3.90
N GLY A 436 -7.28 -10.57 -3.82
CA GLY A 436 -8.63 -10.71 -3.30
C GLY A 436 -9.58 -9.76 -4.05
N ILE A 437 -10.12 -8.80 -3.32
CA ILE A 437 -11.05 -7.77 -3.81
C ILE A 437 -10.38 -6.42 -4.05
N TRP A 438 -9.12 -6.25 -3.66
CA TRP A 438 -8.45 -4.96 -3.65
C TRP A 438 -7.67 -4.72 -4.95
N GLY A 439 -7.71 -3.47 -5.42
CA GLY A 439 -6.83 -2.97 -6.47
C GLY A 439 -5.69 -2.11 -5.90
N THR A 440 -4.93 -1.42 -6.74
CA THR A 440 -4.95 -1.47 -8.21
C THR A 440 -4.38 -2.80 -8.71
N HIS A 441 -4.86 -3.29 -9.86
CA HIS A 441 -4.41 -4.60 -10.37
C HIS A 441 -3.18 -4.43 -11.27
N PHE A 442 -1.99 -4.38 -10.66
CA PHE A 442 -0.71 -4.34 -11.38
C PHE A 442 -0.24 -5.75 -11.74
N VAL A 443 -1.03 -6.45 -12.57
CA VAL A 443 -0.74 -7.81 -13.01
C VAL A 443 -0.31 -7.84 -14.49
N PRO A 444 0.58 -8.76 -14.90
CA PRO A 444 1.04 -8.87 -16.29
C PRO A 444 -0.06 -9.07 -17.34
N ASN A 445 -1.20 -9.56 -16.90
CA ASN A 445 -2.38 -9.80 -17.72
C ASN A 445 -3.31 -8.58 -17.83
N GLN A 446 -2.96 -7.41 -17.30
CA GLN A 446 -3.66 -6.17 -17.64
C GLN A 446 -3.59 -5.92 -19.15
N THR A 447 -4.69 -5.47 -19.74
CA THR A 447 -4.76 -5.18 -21.19
C THR A 447 -3.65 -4.22 -21.62
N TRP A 448 -3.41 -3.17 -20.84
CA TRP A 448 -2.42 -2.14 -21.12
C TRP A 448 -0.97 -2.53 -20.77
N TRP A 449 -0.74 -3.69 -20.13
CA TRP A 449 0.60 -4.10 -19.71
C TRP A 449 1.51 -4.37 -20.91
N LYS A 450 1.08 -5.28 -21.78
CA LYS A 450 1.80 -5.67 -23.01
C LYS A 450 1.71 -4.61 -24.11
N ALA A 451 0.70 -3.73 -24.05
CA ALA A 451 0.54 -2.60 -24.97
C ALA A 451 1.55 -1.44 -24.72
N GLY A 452 2.51 -1.62 -23.80
CA GLY A 452 3.54 -0.63 -23.48
C GLY A 452 3.17 0.31 -22.33
N GLY A 453 1.93 0.26 -21.83
CA GLY A 453 1.45 1.14 -20.76
C GLY A 453 2.20 0.96 -19.44
N ALA A 454 2.47 -0.29 -19.04
CA ALA A 454 3.24 -0.58 -17.82
C ALA A 454 4.65 0.01 -17.91
N ARG A 455 5.36 -0.28 -19.01
CA ARG A 455 6.71 0.24 -19.21
C ARG A 455 6.75 1.76 -19.23
N ALA A 456 5.82 2.40 -19.93
CA ALA A 456 5.78 3.85 -20.04
C ALA A 456 5.54 4.54 -18.69
N LEU A 457 4.61 4.01 -17.87
CA LEU A 457 4.34 4.51 -16.52
C LEU A 457 5.54 4.27 -15.58
N PHE A 458 6.13 3.08 -15.62
CA PHE A 458 7.22 2.73 -14.70
C PHE A 458 8.52 3.45 -15.07
N ASP A 459 8.81 3.68 -16.35
CA ASP A 459 9.94 4.52 -16.78
C ASP A 459 9.75 5.99 -16.38
N TYR A 460 8.51 6.50 -16.40
CA TYR A 460 8.17 7.81 -15.84
C TYR A 460 8.47 7.85 -14.33
N MET A 461 7.94 6.89 -13.57
CA MET A 461 8.20 6.79 -12.13
C MET A 461 9.69 6.67 -11.83
N ALA A 462 10.42 5.81 -12.55
CA ALA A 462 11.86 5.60 -12.36
C ALA A 462 12.66 6.90 -12.56
N ARG A 463 12.35 7.68 -13.60
CA ARG A 463 12.99 8.98 -13.83
C ARG A 463 12.68 9.98 -12.73
N CYS A 464 11.41 10.12 -12.33
CA CYS A 464 11.02 10.99 -11.23
C CYS A 464 11.71 10.60 -9.92
N GLN A 465 11.68 9.31 -9.56
CA GLN A 465 12.31 8.78 -8.35
C GLN A 465 13.82 8.92 -8.38
N SER A 466 14.48 8.78 -9.54
CA SER A 466 15.93 8.97 -9.65
C SER A 466 16.37 10.37 -9.22
N LEU A 467 15.58 11.41 -9.55
CA LEU A 467 15.83 12.78 -9.11
C LEU A 467 15.36 13.00 -7.67
N LEU A 468 14.19 12.47 -7.31
CA LEU A 468 13.60 12.64 -5.98
C LEU A 468 14.26 11.81 -4.87
N GLN A 469 15.16 10.89 -5.20
CA GLN A 469 15.98 10.17 -4.23
C GLN A 469 17.37 10.80 -4.02
N ARG A 470 17.77 11.78 -4.84
CA ARG A 470 19.02 12.50 -4.63
C ARG A 470 18.94 13.34 -3.35
N GLY A 471 20.02 13.30 -2.59
CA GLY A 471 20.18 14.06 -1.35
C GLY A 471 19.02 13.90 -0.38
N VAL A 472 18.58 15.00 0.23
CA VAL A 472 17.56 15.03 1.29
C VAL A 472 16.50 16.11 1.03
N PRO A 473 15.31 16.01 1.64
CA PRO A 473 14.32 17.10 1.61
C PRO A 473 14.89 18.39 2.21
N THR A 474 14.67 19.54 1.57
CA THR A 474 15.06 20.82 2.16
C THR A 474 14.22 21.12 3.38
N LYS A 475 14.84 21.57 4.49
CA LYS A 475 14.11 21.89 5.73
C LYS A 475 13.00 22.92 5.50
N GLN A 476 13.28 23.92 4.68
CA GLN A 476 12.32 24.91 4.21
C GLN A 476 11.98 24.64 2.75
N GLN A 477 10.72 24.28 2.49
CA GLN A 477 10.21 24.04 1.15
C GLN A 477 10.00 25.36 0.39
N TRP A 478 10.31 25.35 -0.90
CA TRP A 478 10.14 26.50 -1.80
C TRP A 478 8.67 26.88 -2.00
N LYS A 479 8.41 28.19 -2.16
CA LYS A 479 7.06 28.76 -2.34
C LYS A 479 7.07 29.84 -3.44
N GLY A 480 7.58 29.51 -4.63
CA GLY A 480 7.71 30.47 -5.73
C GLY A 480 6.60 30.43 -6.78
N THR A 481 5.50 29.73 -6.49
CA THR A 481 4.31 29.54 -7.35
C THR A 481 3.07 29.47 -6.46
N ASP A 482 1.95 29.95 -6.99
CA ASP A 482 0.64 30.00 -6.32
C ASP A 482 -0.27 28.85 -6.77
N LYS A 483 -0.02 28.25 -7.94
CA LYS A 483 -0.93 27.26 -8.54
C LYS A 483 -0.39 25.83 -8.63
N PHE A 484 0.93 25.63 -8.67
CA PHE A 484 1.51 24.29 -8.75
C PHE A 484 1.73 23.69 -7.36
N MET A 485 1.54 22.38 -7.24
CA MET A 485 2.09 21.64 -6.10
C MET A 485 3.59 21.50 -6.30
N THR A 486 4.36 21.57 -5.20
CA THR A 486 5.82 21.54 -5.29
C THR A 486 6.46 20.71 -4.19
N TYR A 487 7.65 20.19 -4.46
CA TYR A 487 8.53 19.57 -3.47
C TYR A 487 9.98 19.84 -3.80
N GLN A 488 10.77 20.23 -2.80
CA GLN A 488 12.17 20.61 -2.96
C GLN A 488 13.10 19.67 -2.19
N ARG A 489 14.16 19.25 -2.87
CA ARG A 489 15.28 18.50 -2.32
C ARG A 489 16.60 19.19 -2.62
N THR A 490 17.63 18.81 -1.88
CA THR A 490 19.01 19.26 -2.10
C THR A 490 19.96 18.09 -1.92
N ASP A 491 20.96 17.96 -2.78
CA ASP A 491 22.07 17.01 -2.65
C ASP A 491 23.42 17.70 -2.50
N GLU A 492 23.39 18.88 -1.87
CA GLU A 492 24.51 19.82 -1.68
C GLU A 492 24.86 20.57 -2.98
N ASP A 493 25.22 19.85 -4.04
CA ASP A 493 25.62 20.45 -5.32
C ASP A 493 24.43 20.92 -6.17
N ASN A 494 23.24 20.35 -5.93
CA ASN A 494 22.04 20.64 -6.70
C ASN A 494 20.82 20.85 -5.78
N ASP A 495 19.98 21.82 -6.14
CA ASP A 495 18.60 21.85 -5.68
C ASP A 495 17.69 21.29 -6.77
N ILE A 496 16.78 20.41 -6.37
CA ILE A 496 15.86 19.70 -7.25
C ILE A 496 14.44 20.08 -6.82
N LEU A 497 13.72 20.78 -7.69
CA LEU A 497 12.36 21.20 -7.46
C LEU A 497 11.44 20.40 -8.38
N PHE A 498 10.53 19.62 -7.80
CA PHE A 498 9.45 18.99 -8.54
C PHE A 498 8.21 19.90 -8.49
N LEU A 499 7.55 20.08 -9.62
CA LEU A 499 6.31 20.84 -9.75
C LEU A 499 5.30 20.00 -10.52
N CYS A 500 4.05 19.95 -10.06
CA CYS A 500 2.97 19.35 -10.83
C CYS A 500 1.71 20.21 -10.88
N ASN A 501 1.03 20.12 -12.01
CA ASN A 501 -0.32 20.64 -12.18
C ASN A 501 -1.32 19.62 -11.60
N PRO A 502 -2.04 19.94 -10.52
CA PRO A 502 -2.96 18.99 -9.89
C PRO A 502 -4.34 18.93 -10.58
N THR A 503 -4.57 19.69 -11.66
CA THR A 503 -5.90 19.82 -12.29
C THR A 503 -5.98 19.11 -13.65
N ASN A 504 -7.21 18.88 -14.10
CA ASN A 504 -7.53 18.36 -15.43
C ASN A 504 -7.53 19.45 -16.53
N GLU A 505 -7.04 20.65 -16.23
CA GLU A 505 -6.96 21.78 -17.17
C GLU A 505 -5.51 22.25 -17.30
N SER A 506 -5.17 22.91 -18.40
CA SER A 506 -3.85 23.56 -18.52
C SER A 506 -3.76 24.71 -17.53
N VAL A 507 -2.70 24.72 -16.71
CA VAL A 507 -2.46 25.78 -15.72
C VAL A 507 -1.22 26.57 -16.12
N SER A 508 -1.35 27.90 -16.10
CA SER A 508 -0.23 28.83 -16.24
C SER A 508 -0.05 29.64 -14.97
N ASP A 509 1.19 29.74 -14.51
CA ASP A 509 1.55 30.51 -13.32
C ASP A 509 2.94 31.14 -13.46
N THR A 510 3.17 32.22 -12.72
CA THR A 510 4.48 32.86 -12.66
C THR A 510 5.36 32.09 -11.66
N ILE A 511 6.49 31.57 -12.10
CA ILE A 511 7.49 30.93 -11.23
C ILE A 511 8.59 31.93 -10.85
N ARG A 512 8.98 31.94 -9.57
CA ARG A 512 10.00 32.85 -9.01
C ARG A 512 11.17 32.06 -8.43
N LEU A 513 12.30 32.09 -9.12
CA LEU A 513 13.46 31.26 -8.83
C LEU A 513 14.61 32.02 -8.15
N ALA A 514 14.64 33.35 -8.21
CA ALA A 514 15.74 34.17 -7.65
C ALA A 514 16.14 33.80 -6.21
N SER A 515 15.19 33.46 -5.33
CA SER A 515 15.47 33.10 -3.93
C SER A 515 16.20 31.77 -3.75
N VAL A 516 16.08 30.86 -4.72
CA VAL A 516 16.71 29.53 -4.71
C VAL A 516 17.85 29.41 -5.72
N ALA A 517 17.85 30.23 -6.78
CA ALA A 517 18.87 30.24 -7.82
C ALA A 517 20.24 30.63 -7.28
N LYS A 518 20.34 31.76 -6.55
CA LYS A 518 21.58 32.26 -5.95
C LYS A 518 22.77 32.34 -6.94
N GLY A 519 22.50 32.72 -8.19
CA GLY A 519 23.51 32.83 -9.25
C GLY A 519 23.96 31.50 -9.88
N ARG A 520 23.38 30.37 -9.44
CA ARG A 520 23.63 29.04 -9.99
C ARG A 520 22.90 28.82 -11.31
N LYS A 521 23.28 27.77 -12.03
CA LYS A 521 22.68 27.43 -13.34
C LYS A 521 21.32 26.78 -13.16
N LEU A 522 20.38 27.06 -14.07
CA LEU A 522 19.02 26.55 -14.00
C LEU A 522 18.62 25.82 -15.28
N GLU A 523 17.96 24.69 -15.12
CA GLU A 523 17.35 23.93 -16.21
C GLU A 523 15.93 23.48 -15.82
N ILE A 524 15.03 23.44 -16.81
CA ILE A 524 13.72 22.80 -16.69
C ILE A 524 13.72 21.47 -17.44
N TRP A 525 13.38 20.40 -16.73
CA TRP A 525 13.37 19.04 -17.23
C TRP A 525 11.94 18.50 -17.21
N ASP A 526 11.61 17.68 -18.21
CA ASP A 526 10.30 17.05 -18.34
C ASP A 526 10.46 15.52 -18.39
N ALA A 527 10.04 14.87 -17.31
CA ALA A 527 10.10 13.44 -17.15
C ALA A 527 9.03 12.69 -17.95
N TYR A 528 8.21 13.34 -18.78
CA TYR A 528 7.33 12.67 -19.74
C TYR A 528 7.97 12.66 -21.13
N ASN A 529 8.33 13.82 -21.67
CA ASN A 529 8.82 13.97 -23.05
C ASN A 529 10.36 13.99 -23.19
N LEU A 530 11.10 13.89 -22.08
CA LEU A 530 12.57 13.88 -22.05
C LEU A 530 13.24 15.19 -22.52
N THR A 531 12.56 16.34 -22.48
CA THR A 531 13.24 17.64 -22.72
C THR A 531 14.04 18.10 -21.51
N MET A 532 15.19 18.72 -21.79
CA MET A 532 15.97 19.53 -20.85
C MET A 532 16.24 20.88 -21.52
N GLN A 533 15.90 21.99 -20.86
CA GLN A 533 16.03 23.34 -21.41
C GLN A 533 16.67 24.26 -20.39
N LYS A 534 17.64 25.08 -20.83
CA LYS A 534 18.27 26.09 -19.97
C LYS A 534 17.29 27.25 -19.76
N ILE A 535 17.23 27.73 -18.52
CA ILE A 535 16.40 28.88 -18.14
C ILE A 535 17.23 29.88 -17.33
N ASP A 536 16.70 31.10 -17.15
CA ASP A 536 17.26 32.09 -16.23
C ASP A 536 16.41 32.18 -14.94
N ASP A 537 16.87 32.98 -13.98
CA ASP A 537 16.24 33.15 -12.68
C ASP A 537 15.18 34.27 -12.64
N ARG A 538 14.91 34.93 -13.78
CA ARG A 538 13.89 35.98 -13.87
C ARG A 538 12.50 35.34 -13.76
N PRO A 539 11.52 36.07 -13.21
CA PRO A 539 10.14 35.59 -13.19
C PRO A 539 9.66 35.24 -14.60
N MET A 540 9.15 34.03 -14.78
CA MET A 540 8.63 33.54 -16.07
C MET A 540 7.27 32.86 -15.89
N ILE A 541 6.47 32.89 -16.95
CA ILE A 541 5.21 32.16 -17.00
C ILE A 541 5.52 30.73 -17.43
N LEU A 542 5.26 29.78 -16.54
CA LEU A 542 5.30 28.36 -16.84
C LEU A 542 3.89 27.84 -17.07
N SER A 543 3.66 27.22 -18.22
CA SER A 543 2.41 26.54 -18.56
C SER A 543 2.62 25.03 -18.50
N ILE A 544 1.81 24.33 -17.71
CA ILE A 544 1.81 22.87 -17.58
C ILE A 544 0.44 22.34 -18.01
N GLU A 545 0.44 21.34 -18.87
CA GLU A 545 -0.75 20.64 -19.36
C GLU A 545 -1.53 19.94 -18.23
N PRO A 546 -2.80 19.51 -18.46
CA PRO A 546 -3.57 18.75 -17.49
C PRO A 546 -2.76 17.61 -16.88
N TYR A 547 -2.67 17.56 -15.56
CA TYR A 547 -1.92 16.54 -14.82
C TYR A 547 -0.44 16.38 -15.24
N GLY A 548 0.15 17.42 -15.83
CA GLY A 548 1.56 17.48 -16.21
C GLY A 548 2.48 17.79 -15.01
N SER A 549 3.78 17.56 -15.20
CA SER A 549 4.80 17.80 -14.16
C SER A 549 6.15 18.17 -14.78
N ARG A 550 6.96 18.90 -14.02
CA ARG A 550 8.30 19.37 -14.42
C ARG A 550 9.27 19.28 -13.25
N PHE A 551 10.55 19.17 -13.56
CA PHE A 551 11.63 19.41 -12.63
C PHE A 551 12.33 20.72 -12.96
N ILE A 552 12.70 21.49 -11.95
CA ILE A 552 13.68 22.58 -12.08
C ILE A 552 14.93 22.12 -11.33
N ILE A 553 16.04 22.04 -12.06
CA ILE A 553 17.35 21.66 -11.55
C ILE A 553 18.18 22.92 -11.41
N ILE A 554 18.74 23.15 -10.22
CA ILE A 554 19.61 24.29 -9.93
C ILE A 554 20.97 23.73 -9.52
N SER A 555 22.04 24.00 -10.29
CA SER A 555 23.36 23.36 -10.12
C SER A 555 24.51 24.36 -10.14
N ASP A 556 25.56 24.04 -9.39
CA ASP A 556 26.86 24.74 -9.42
C ASP A 556 27.75 24.29 -10.58
N THR A 557 27.49 23.10 -11.16
CA THR A 557 28.30 22.50 -12.23
C THR A 557 27.81 22.90 -13.63
N GLU A 558 28.60 22.59 -14.67
CA GLU A 558 28.20 22.87 -16.04
C GLU A 558 26.85 22.22 -16.37
N THR A 559 25.97 23.02 -16.96
CA THR A 559 24.68 22.59 -17.52
C THR A 559 24.86 21.44 -18.50
N SER A 560 23.88 20.54 -18.55
CA SER A 560 23.82 19.53 -19.60
C SER A 560 23.89 20.19 -20.98
N SER A 561 24.55 19.55 -21.94
CA SER A 561 24.33 19.89 -23.34
C SER A 561 22.83 19.74 -23.58
N GLU A 562 22.15 20.79 -24.06
CA GLU A 562 20.73 20.66 -24.42
C GLU A 562 20.61 19.41 -25.29
N THR A 563 19.86 18.42 -24.83
CA THR A 563 19.65 17.23 -25.64
C THR A 563 19.01 17.69 -26.94
N PRO A 564 19.60 17.36 -28.11
CA PRO A 564 18.90 17.53 -29.38
C PRO A 564 17.51 16.93 -29.22
N ARG A 565 16.46 17.65 -29.66
CA ARG A 565 15.09 17.13 -29.57
C ARG A 565 15.08 15.72 -30.15
N PRO A 566 14.74 14.69 -29.35
CA PRO A 566 14.79 13.31 -29.83
C PRO A 566 13.94 13.17 -31.09
N GLU A 567 14.44 12.43 -32.09
CA GLU A 567 13.58 11.95 -33.16
C GLU A 567 12.45 11.12 -32.51
N ASN A 568 11.18 11.43 -32.81
CA ASN A 568 9.99 10.72 -32.30
C ASN A 568 9.53 11.13 -30.88
N GLN A 569 9.54 12.42 -30.58
CA GLN A 569 9.19 12.94 -29.25
C GLN A 569 7.68 12.96 -28.94
N LEU A 570 7.32 12.58 -27.71
CA LEU A 570 6.00 12.84 -27.11
C LEU A 570 5.81 14.35 -26.88
N LEU A 571 4.63 14.90 -27.18
CA LEU A 571 4.39 16.34 -26.97
C LEU A 571 3.42 16.58 -25.81
N THR A 572 3.68 17.65 -25.06
CA THR A 572 2.86 18.06 -23.90
C THR A 572 1.92 19.22 -24.21
N SER A 573 2.08 19.87 -25.36
CA SER A 573 1.19 20.95 -25.82
C SER A 573 1.01 20.91 -27.33
N LEU A 574 -0.16 21.37 -27.77
CA LEU A 574 -0.44 21.59 -29.19
C LEU A 574 0.46 22.74 -29.70
N PRO A 575 1.29 22.50 -30.73
CA PRO A 575 2.09 23.56 -31.32
C PRO A 575 1.19 24.56 -32.07
N THR A 576 1.68 25.78 -32.26
CA THR A 576 1.10 26.68 -33.27
C THR A 576 1.24 26.03 -34.65
N CYS A 577 0.13 25.82 -35.34
CA CYS A 577 0.08 25.14 -36.63
C CYS A 577 -0.26 26.11 -37.77
N ASP A 578 0.39 25.92 -38.91
CA ASP A 578 0.14 26.66 -40.17
C ASP A 578 -0.86 25.91 -41.08
N GLY A 579 -1.21 24.67 -40.73
CA GLY A 579 -2.13 23.84 -41.50
C GLY A 579 -2.62 22.65 -40.69
N ARG A 580 -3.85 22.24 -40.96
CA ARG A 580 -4.53 21.07 -40.38
C ARG A 580 -5.12 20.23 -41.48
N THR A 581 -5.09 18.91 -41.32
CA THR A 581 -5.73 17.97 -42.24
C THR A 581 -6.34 16.85 -41.42
N GLU A 582 -7.66 16.71 -41.48
CA GLU A 582 -8.38 15.62 -40.81
C GLU A 582 -8.14 14.29 -41.54
N ILE A 583 -7.98 13.22 -40.76
CA ILE A 583 -7.77 11.84 -41.23
C ILE A 583 -8.81 10.95 -40.56
N ASP A 584 -10.08 11.34 -40.57
CA ASP A 584 -11.15 10.63 -39.84
C ASP A 584 -11.85 9.54 -40.64
N LYS A 585 -11.59 9.47 -41.95
CA LYS A 585 -12.31 8.61 -42.89
C LYS A 585 -11.47 7.46 -43.43
N GLY A 586 -12.13 6.34 -43.73
CA GLY A 586 -11.52 5.18 -44.39
C GLY A 586 -10.66 4.33 -43.46
N TRP A 587 -11.03 4.22 -42.17
CA TRP A 587 -10.32 3.40 -41.22
C TRP A 587 -10.82 1.96 -41.28
N LYS A 588 -9.86 1.03 -41.37
CA LYS A 588 -10.10 -0.39 -41.12
C LYS A 588 -9.71 -0.71 -39.69
N VAL A 589 -10.61 -1.32 -38.93
CA VAL A 589 -10.37 -1.68 -37.52
C VAL A 589 -10.36 -3.19 -37.36
N ALA A 590 -9.26 -3.75 -36.88
CA ALA A 590 -9.13 -5.17 -36.54
C ALA A 590 -9.13 -5.34 -35.01
N PHE A 591 -10.10 -6.09 -34.48
CA PHE A 591 -10.19 -6.42 -33.06
C PHE A 591 -9.56 -7.78 -32.80
N HIS A 592 -8.49 -7.80 -31.99
CA HIS A 592 -7.68 -8.99 -31.78
C HIS A 592 -8.14 -9.83 -30.59
N TYR A 593 -8.49 -11.08 -30.85
CA TYR A 593 -8.77 -12.08 -29.82
C TYR A 593 -7.67 -13.15 -29.81
N LYS A 594 -7.24 -13.56 -28.62
CA LYS A 594 -6.13 -14.52 -28.46
C LYS A 594 -6.39 -15.88 -29.12
N ASP A 595 -7.63 -16.37 -29.04
CA ASP A 595 -8.03 -17.72 -29.45
C ASP A 595 -9.17 -17.69 -30.50
N ALA A 596 -9.26 -16.62 -31.29
CA ALA A 596 -10.25 -16.48 -32.36
C ALA A 596 -9.71 -15.59 -33.49
N ASP A 597 -10.31 -15.71 -34.67
CA ASP A 597 -9.99 -14.83 -35.80
C ASP A 597 -10.32 -13.37 -35.47
N ASP A 598 -9.54 -12.46 -36.05
CA ASP A 598 -9.77 -11.02 -35.92
C ASP A 598 -11.14 -10.63 -36.45
N ILE A 599 -11.83 -9.77 -35.69
CA ILE A 599 -13.06 -9.14 -36.16
C ILE A 599 -12.68 -7.87 -36.90
N ILE A 600 -12.96 -7.84 -38.19
CA ILE A 600 -12.66 -6.70 -39.05
C ILE A 600 -13.92 -5.87 -39.23
N VAL A 601 -13.83 -4.59 -38.87
CA VAL A 601 -14.87 -3.60 -39.11
C VAL A 601 -14.31 -2.54 -40.06
N ASP A 602 -14.87 -2.48 -41.27
CA ASP A 602 -14.66 -1.36 -42.17
C ASP A 602 -15.62 -0.24 -41.75
N ASN A 603 -15.09 0.86 -41.22
CA ASN A 603 -15.90 1.99 -40.78
C ASN A 603 -15.42 3.29 -41.40
N ASP A 604 -16.36 4.03 -41.98
CA ASP A 604 -16.08 5.33 -42.59
C ASP A 604 -15.75 6.40 -41.54
N THR A 605 -16.09 6.17 -40.27
CA THR A 605 -15.83 7.11 -39.17
C THR A 605 -15.35 6.40 -37.90
N LEU A 606 -14.59 7.11 -37.08
CA LEU A 606 -14.25 6.70 -35.71
C LEU A 606 -15.51 6.59 -34.84
N PHE A 607 -15.51 5.66 -33.87
CA PHE A 607 -16.69 5.36 -33.05
C PHE A 607 -16.30 4.76 -31.69
N ASP A 608 -17.20 4.88 -30.71
CA ASP A 608 -17.08 4.19 -29.42
C ASP A 608 -17.48 2.72 -29.58
N TRP A 609 -16.56 1.81 -29.29
CA TRP A 609 -16.78 0.36 -29.46
C TRP A 609 -18.04 -0.11 -28.74
N THR A 610 -18.36 0.49 -27.58
CA THR A 610 -19.52 0.13 -26.74
C THR A 610 -20.87 0.40 -27.39
N THR A 611 -20.90 1.15 -28.50
CA THR A 611 -22.12 1.44 -29.26
C THR A 611 -22.39 0.43 -30.38
N SER A 612 -21.44 -0.45 -30.68
CA SER A 612 -21.57 -1.45 -31.75
C SER A 612 -22.76 -2.38 -31.53
N SER A 613 -23.44 -2.77 -32.60
CA SER A 613 -24.48 -3.82 -32.56
C SER A 613 -23.88 -5.22 -32.40
N ASP A 614 -22.62 -5.44 -32.82
CA ASP A 614 -21.90 -6.69 -32.61
C ASP A 614 -21.42 -6.78 -31.16
N SER A 615 -21.87 -7.80 -30.44
CA SER A 615 -21.51 -8.03 -29.05
C SER A 615 -20.01 -8.28 -28.84
N ASN A 616 -19.33 -8.87 -29.82
CA ASN A 616 -17.88 -9.11 -29.73
C ASN A 616 -17.07 -7.82 -29.88
N VAL A 617 -17.62 -6.78 -30.50
CA VAL A 617 -17.03 -5.43 -30.55
C VAL A 617 -17.47 -4.62 -29.32
N ARG A 618 -18.77 -4.65 -29.00
CA ARG A 618 -19.37 -3.92 -27.87
C ARG A 618 -18.69 -4.18 -26.55
N TYR A 619 -18.41 -5.45 -26.27
CA TYR A 619 -17.80 -5.91 -25.03
C TYR A 619 -16.31 -6.25 -25.21
N PHE A 620 -15.65 -5.69 -26.21
CA PHE A 620 -14.23 -5.94 -26.44
C PHE A 620 -13.38 -5.34 -25.30
N SER A 621 -12.41 -6.12 -24.83
CA SER A 621 -11.30 -5.62 -24.01
C SER A 621 -9.99 -6.18 -24.53
N GLY A 622 -9.02 -5.31 -24.80
CA GLY A 622 -7.77 -5.68 -25.43
C GLY A 622 -7.29 -4.60 -26.39
N THR A 623 -6.54 -5.01 -27.42
CA THR A 623 -5.99 -4.11 -28.43
C THR A 623 -6.74 -4.26 -29.75
N ALA A 624 -7.17 -3.13 -30.33
CA ALA A 624 -7.69 -3.07 -31.70
C ALA A 624 -6.78 -2.21 -32.57
N THR A 625 -6.48 -2.70 -33.77
CA THR A 625 -5.58 -2.05 -34.72
C THR A 625 -6.37 -1.27 -35.75
N TYR A 626 -6.16 0.04 -35.79
CA TYR A 626 -6.70 0.96 -36.78
C TYR A 626 -5.69 1.16 -37.90
N SER A 627 -6.06 0.88 -39.15
CA SER A 627 -5.20 1.07 -40.33
C SER A 627 -5.80 2.05 -41.33
N ASN A 628 -4.98 2.98 -41.83
CA ASN A 628 -5.36 3.94 -42.86
C ASN A 628 -4.13 4.43 -43.66
N SER A 629 -4.36 5.27 -44.67
CA SER A 629 -3.33 5.99 -45.39
C SER A 629 -3.75 7.43 -45.69
N PHE A 630 -2.78 8.34 -45.74
CA PHE A 630 -3.01 9.75 -46.06
C PHE A 630 -1.95 10.27 -47.03
N THR A 631 -2.31 11.28 -47.84
CA THR A 631 -1.42 11.80 -48.89
C THR A 631 -0.84 13.17 -48.53
N ILE A 632 0.49 13.28 -48.54
CA ILE A 632 1.20 14.56 -48.43
C ILE A 632 1.61 15.03 -49.84
N LYS A 633 0.92 16.06 -50.35
CA LYS A 633 1.18 16.60 -51.70
C LYS A 633 2.58 17.21 -51.84
N LYS A 634 3.03 17.94 -50.80
CA LYS A 634 4.32 18.62 -50.76
C LYS A 634 4.84 18.68 -49.33
N LEU A 635 6.09 18.29 -49.14
CA LEU A 635 6.81 18.51 -47.89
C LEU A 635 7.26 19.98 -47.83
N LYS A 636 6.89 20.69 -46.77
CA LYS A 636 7.40 22.03 -46.51
C LYS A 636 8.80 21.90 -45.91
N LYS A 637 9.77 22.62 -46.48
CA LYS A 637 11.13 22.72 -45.91
C LYS A 637 11.02 23.33 -44.51
N ASP A 638 11.79 22.79 -43.56
CA ASP A 638 11.84 23.27 -42.17
C ASP A 638 10.45 23.27 -41.50
N ALA A 639 9.60 22.30 -41.82
CA ALA A 639 8.32 22.07 -41.15
C ALA A 639 8.33 20.76 -40.37
N ARG A 640 7.58 20.73 -39.28
CA ARG A 640 7.26 19.51 -38.53
C ARG A 640 5.82 19.10 -38.79
N TYR A 641 5.61 17.79 -38.73
CA TYR A 641 4.35 17.12 -38.97
C TYR A 641 3.97 16.35 -37.72
N ILE A 642 2.89 16.77 -37.09
CA ILE A 642 2.47 16.29 -35.79
C ILE A 642 1.10 15.66 -35.95
N ILE A 643 0.93 14.45 -35.44
CA ILE A 643 -0.37 13.80 -35.40
C ILE A 643 -1.01 14.02 -34.03
N SER A 644 -2.28 14.41 -34.05
CA SER A 644 -3.16 14.48 -32.89
C SER A 644 -4.17 13.36 -33.00
N LEU A 645 -4.28 12.50 -31.98
CA LEU A 645 -5.28 11.43 -31.93
C LEU A 645 -6.59 11.86 -31.26
N GLY A 646 -6.69 13.12 -30.84
CA GLY A 646 -7.85 13.63 -30.11
C GLY A 646 -8.08 12.86 -28.80
N GLN A 647 -9.23 12.21 -28.70
CA GLN A 647 -9.63 11.44 -27.51
C GLN A 647 -9.39 9.95 -27.74
N VAL A 648 -8.49 9.37 -26.94
CA VAL A 648 -8.16 7.94 -26.93
C VAL A 648 -8.68 7.33 -25.63
N LYS A 649 -9.30 6.16 -25.73
CA LYS A 649 -9.70 5.32 -24.59
C LYS A 649 -9.09 3.92 -24.74
N ASN A 650 -7.94 3.64 -24.12
CA ASN A 650 -7.20 4.43 -23.12
C ASN A 650 -5.75 4.73 -23.48
N LEU A 651 -5.09 3.87 -24.27
CA LEU A 651 -3.71 4.04 -24.73
C LEU A 651 -3.62 3.81 -26.23
N ALA A 652 -2.61 4.41 -26.88
CA ALA A 652 -2.35 4.22 -28.30
C ALA A 652 -0.85 4.03 -28.60
N SER A 653 -0.52 3.08 -29.47
CA SER A 653 0.80 2.95 -30.09
C SER A 653 0.68 3.23 -31.59
N VAL A 654 1.53 4.11 -32.12
CA VAL A 654 1.43 4.59 -33.51
C VAL A 654 2.61 4.11 -34.33
N THR A 655 2.34 3.61 -35.53
CA THR A 655 3.33 3.27 -36.55
C THR A 655 3.02 4.02 -37.83
N VAL A 656 4.02 4.72 -38.39
CA VAL A 656 3.89 5.43 -39.67
C VAL A 656 4.95 4.91 -40.64
N ASN A 657 4.54 4.44 -41.82
CA ASN A 657 5.44 3.86 -42.83
C ASN A 657 6.39 2.79 -42.26
N GLY A 658 5.88 1.93 -41.38
CA GLY A 658 6.67 0.88 -40.72
C GLY A 658 7.58 1.36 -39.58
N LYS A 659 7.68 2.66 -39.31
CA LYS A 659 8.44 3.21 -38.18
C LYS A 659 7.55 3.33 -36.94
N PRO A 660 7.85 2.58 -35.85
CA PRO A 660 7.10 2.68 -34.60
C PRO A 660 7.49 3.93 -33.81
N PHE A 661 6.56 4.44 -33.02
CA PHE A 661 6.73 5.59 -32.14
C PHE A 661 6.43 5.21 -30.68
N PRO A 662 6.88 6.02 -29.69
CA PRO A 662 6.59 5.78 -28.28
C PRO A 662 5.08 5.70 -28.01
N THR A 663 4.69 4.80 -27.09
CA THR A 663 3.29 4.64 -26.66
C THR A 663 2.77 5.94 -26.05
N LEU A 664 1.62 6.39 -26.53
CA LEU A 664 0.85 7.50 -25.98
C LEU A 664 -0.06 6.96 -24.88
N TRP A 665 0.31 7.24 -23.63
CA TRP A 665 -0.36 6.70 -22.44
C TRP A 665 -1.06 7.75 -21.58
N LYS A 666 -0.99 9.03 -21.99
CA LYS A 666 -1.80 10.12 -21.42
C LYS A 666 -2.08 11.21 -22.43
N ALA A 667 -3.15 11.96 -22.17
CA ALA A 667 -3.41 13.22 -22.86
C ALA A 667 -2.31 14.29 -22.58
N PRO A 668 -2.11 15.23 -23.52
CA PRO A 668 -2.65 15.20 -24.89
C PRO A 668 -1.95 14.13 -25.75
N PHE A 669 -2.71 13.43 -26.60
CA PHE A 669 -2.23 12.33 -27.44
C PHE A 669 -1.59 12.88 -28.73
N LEU A 670 -0.39 13.46 -28.58
CA LEU A 670 0.33 14.19 -29.61
C LEU A 670 1.70 13.59 -29.88
N LEU A 671 2.06 13.47 -31.16
CA LEU A 671 3.29 12.84 -31.59
C LEU A 671 3.89 13.54 -32.81
N ASP A 672 5.20 13.81 -32.78
CA ASP A 672 5.94 14.34 -33.92
C ASP A 672 6.37 13.20 -34.86
N ILE A 673 5.68 13.08 -36.00
CA ILE A 673 5.90 12.01 -37.00
C ILE A 673 6.79 12.46 -38.16
N THR A 674 7.36 13.66 -38.09
CA THR A 674 8.26 14.22 -39.12
C THR A 674 9.31 13.21 -39.62
N PRO A 675 9.97 12.43 -38.74
CA PRO A 675 11.02 11.49 -39.17
C PRO A 675 10.53 10.27 -39.97
N ALA A 676 9.23 10.04 -40.09
CA ALA A 676 8.67 8.85 -40.75
C ALA A 676 7.92 9.17 -42.05
N ILE A 677 7.55 10.42 -42.29
CA ILE A 677 6.71 10.80 -43.40
C ILE A 677 7.50 11.07 -44.69
N HIS A 678 6.83 10.93 -45.83
CA HIS A 678 7.37 11.30 -47.14
C HIS A 678 6.31 11.94 -48.03
N LYS A 679 6.75 12.52 -49.15
CA LYS A 679 5.84 12.99 -50.21
C LYS A 679 5.08 11.79 -50.79
N GLY A 680 3.78 11.97 -51.07
CA GLY A 680 2.90 10.90 -51.58
C GLY A 680 2.09 10.24 -50.48
N ILE A 681 1.75 8.97 -50.68
CA ILE A 681 0.91 8.18 -49.77
C ILE A 681 1.75 7.73 -48.57
N ASN A 682 1.26 7.98 -47.36
CA ASN A 682 1.84 7.52 -46.10
C ASN A 682 0.86 6.55 -45.45
N THR A 683 1.36 5.43 -44.95
CA THR A 683 0.57 4.44 -44.20
C THR A 683 0.66 4.73 -42.71
N ILE A 684 -0.45 4.52 -42.01
CA ILE A 684 -0.53 4.66 -40.56
C ILE A 684 -1.29 3.49 -39.95
N SER A 685 -0.73 2.95 -38.86
CA SER A 685 -1.37 2.00 -37.98
C SER A 685 -1.42 2.55 -36.56
N ILE A 686 -2.55 2.39 -35.87
CA ILE A 686 -2.74 2.83 -34.49
C ILE A 686 -3.34 1.67 -33.69
N ASP A 687 -2.57 1.14 -32.76
CA ASP A 687 -3.02 0.09 -31.85
C ASP A 687 -3.61 0.76 -30.61
N VAL A 688 -4.92 0.65 -30.43
CA VAL A 688 -5.63 1.22 -29.27
C VAL A 688 -6.00 0.13 -28.28
N THR A 689 -5.66 0.35 -27.02
CA THR A 689 -5.91 -0.60 -25.93
C THR A 689 -6.79 0.02 -24.85
N ASN A 690 -7.92 -0.63 -24.53
CA ASN A 690 -8.84 -0.24 -23.46
C ASN A 690 -8.64 -1.10 -22.20
N LEU A 691 -9.62 -1.13 -21.29
CA LEU A 691 -9.57 -1.85 -20.01
C LEU A 691 -10.45 -3.11 -20.00
N TRP A 692 -10.16 -4.04 -19.09
CA TRP A 692 -10.91 -5.29 -18.87
C TRP A 692 -12.42 -5.19 -18.53
N PRO A 693 -12.96 -4.12 -17.90
CA PRO A 693 -14.35 -4.10 -17.45
C PRO A 693 -15.37 -4.45 -18.54
N ASN A 694 -15.20 -3.97 -19.77
CA ASN A 694 -16.18 -4.22 -20.83
C ASN A 694 -16.32 -5.72 -21.16
N ARG A 695 -15.20 -6.44 -21.27
CA ARG A 695 -15.24 -7.89 -21.51
C ARG A 695 -15.75 -8.67 -20.31
N MET A 696 -15.41 -8.25 -19.09
CA MET A 696 -15.97 -8.86 -17.88
C MET A 696 -17.49 -8.67 -17.81
N ILE A 697 -18.00 -7.48 -18.14
CA ILE A 697 -19.45 -7.19 -18.20
C ILE A 697 -20.12 -7.98 -19.33
N GLY A 698 -19.44 -8.14 -20.46
CA GLY A 698 -19.92 -8.97 -21.57
C GLY A 698 -20.03 -10.44 -21.20
N ASP A 699 -19.10 -10.97 -20.40
CA ASP A 699 -19.16 -12.34 -19.91
C ASP A 699 -20.34 -12.56 -18.97
N GLU A 700 -20.80 -11.52 -18.27
CA GLU A 700 -22.00 -11.58 -17.43
C GLU A 700 -23.32 -11.65 -18.20
N GLN A 701 -23.29 -11.49 -19.53
CA GLN A 701 -24.43 -11.79 -20.38
C GLN A 701 -24.59 -13.30 -20.61
N GLU A 702 -23.54 -14.09 -20.35
CA GLU A 702 -23.52 -15.54 -20.52
C GLU A 702 -23.79 -16.27 -19.19
N PRO A 703 -24.37 -17.48 -19.22
CA PRO A 703 -24.48 -18.33 -18.04
C PRO A 703 -23.14 -18.52 -17.32
N ASP A 704 -23.19 -18.59 -15.98
CA ASP A 704 -22.01 -18.89 -15.17
C ASP A 704 -21.53 -20.33 -15.43
N ASP A 705 -20.21 -20.49 -15.60
CA ASP A 705 -19.52 -21.78 -15.65
C ASP A 705 -18.52 -21.97 -14.50
N ILE A 706 -18.59 -21.06 -13.53
CA ILE A 706 -17.86 -21.03 -12.26
C ILE A 706 -18.91 -20.92 -11.15
N GLU A 707 -18.72 -21.68 -10.06
CA GLU A 707 -19.54 -21.53 -8.87
C GLU A 707 -19.09 -20.31 -8.05
N TRP A 708 -20.02 -19.42 -7.70
CA TRP A 708 -19.75 -18.18 -6.98
C TRP A 708 -20.40 -18.17 -5.59
N SER A 709 -19.70 -17.59 -4.61
CA SER A 709 -20.19 -17.42 -3.24
C SER A 709 -21.45 -16.56 -3.14
N GLY A 710 -22.03 -16.40 -1.94
CA GLY A 710 -22.95 -15.28 -1.69
C GLY A 710 -22.30 -13.91 -1.96
N PRO A 711 -23.11 -12.84 -2.14
CA PRO A 711 -22.58 -11.49 -2.32
C PRO A 711 -21.80 -11.03 -1.09
N LEU A 712 -20.67 -10.37 -1.33
CA LEU A 712 -19.93 -9.63 -0.33
C LEU A 712 -20.49 -8.21 -0.25
N THR A 713 -21.14 -7.88 0.87
CA THR A 713 -21.73 -6.56 1.11
C THR A 713 -20.98 -5.84 2.23
N TYR A 714 -20.54 -4.61 1.97
CA TYR A 714 -19.86 -3.78 2.97
C TYR A 714 -20.85 -3.05 3.86
N THR A 715 -21.37 -3.71 4.87
CA THR A 715 -22.41 -3.15 5.76
C THR A 715 -21.98 -1.89 6.50
N TYR A 716 -20.68 -1.69 6.73
CA TYR A 716 -20.12 -0.50 7.40
C TYR A 716 -19.91 0.70 6.46
N ALA A 717 -19.95 0.50 5.14
CA ALA A 717 -19.79 1.58 4.18
C ALA A 717 -21.14 2.27 3.89
N PRO A 718 -21.16 3.59 3.62
CA PRO A 718 -22.39 4.30 3.26
C PRO A 718 -23.11 3.63 2.09
N GLY A 719 -24.41 3.36 2.25
CA GLY A 719 -25.23 2.69 1.24
C GLY A 719 -25.01 1.17 1.14
N SER A 720 -24.16 0.60 1.99
CA SER A 720 -23.85 -0.83 2.06
C SER A 720 -23.68 -1.50 0.68
N PRO A 721 -22.74 -1.02 -0.15
CA PRO A 721 -22.59 -1.51 -1.50
C PRO A 721 -22.18 -2.99 -1.51
N THR A 722 -22.68 -3.71 -2.52
CA THR A 722 -22.23 -5.07 -2.83
C THR A 722 -20.99 -4.97 -3.71
N ALA A 723 -19.89 -5.56 -3.26
CA ALA A 723 -18.61 -5.55 -3.94
C ALA A 723 -18.54 -6.58 -5.07
N GLY A 724 -19.18 -7.74 -4.88
CA GLY A 724 -19.10 -8.86 -5.81
C GLY A 724 -19.22 -10.21 -5.11
N ARG A 725 -18.66 -11.26 -5.72
CA ARG A 725 -18.74 -12.65 -5.23
C ARG A 725 -17.38 -13.35 -5.39
N TYR A 726 -16.92 -14.11 -4.40
CA TYR A 726 -15.71 -14.92 -4.54
C TYR A 726 -15.98 -16.16 -5.38
N MET A 727 -14.97 -16.64 -6.11
CA MET A 727 -14.99 -17.99 -6.65
C MET A 727 -15.14 -18.96 -5.47
N ALA A 728 -16.20 -19.78 -5.48
CA ALA A 728 -16.48 -20.70 -4.38
C ALA A 728 -15.58 -21.95 -4.46
N LYS A 729 -15.29 -22.41 -5.68
CA LYS A 729 -14.45 -23.57 -5.95
C LYS A 729 -13.76 -23.43 -7.31
N ILE A 730 -12.52 -23.92 -7.40
CA ILE A 730 -11.78 -24.01 -8.67
C ILE A 730 -12.48 -25.05 -9.57
N PRO A 731 -12.97 -24.69 -10.77
CA PRO A 731 -13.56 -25.65 -11.69
C PRO A 731 -12.53 -26.68 -12.16
N GLU A 732 -13.00 -27.89 -12.46
CA GLU A 732 -12.14 -28.98 -12.93
C GLU A 732 -11.39 -28.61 -14.22
N TRP A 733 -12.05 -27.94 -15.16
CA TRP A 733 -11.42 -27.51 -16.41
C TRP A 733 -10.27 -26.53 -16.19
N LEU A 734 -10.38 -25.65 -15.18
CA LEU A 734 -9.36 -24.68 -14.83
C LEU A 734 -8.19 -25.34 -14.08
N SER A 735 -8.51 -26.28 -13.17
CA SER A 735 -7.50 -27.03 -12.42
C SER A 735 -6.70 -27.98 -13.31
N ASN A 736 -7.35 -28.63 -14.27
CA ASN A 736 -6.72 -29.63 -15.15
C ASN A 736 -6.17 -29.00 -16.45
N GLY A 737 -6.42 -27.71 -16.69
CA GLY A 737 -6.03 -27.05 -17.93
C GLY A 737 -6.74 -27.59 -19.17
N THR A 738 -7.95 -28.14 -19.03
CA THR A 738 -8.75 -28.64 -20.16
C THR A 738 -9.58 -27.51 -20.78
N PRO A 739 -10.11 -27.67 -22.01
CA PRO A 739 -10.94 -26.66 -22.65
C PRO A 739 -12.11 -26.21 -21.76
N ARG A 740 -12.34 -24.89 -21.71
CA ARG A 740 -13.45 -24.29 -20.97
C ARG A 740 -14.79 -24.73 -21.58
N PRO A 741 -15.78 -25.14 -20.76
CA PRO A 741 -17.06 -25.63 -21.27
C PRO A 741 -17.91 -24.52 -21.92
N SER A 742 -17.83 -23.29 -21.41
CA SER A 742 -18.51 -22.15 -22.02
C SER A 742 -17.73 -21.64 -23.25
N LYS A 743 -18.47 -21.31 -24.32
CA LYS A 743 -17.89 -20.76 -25.55
C LYS A 743 -17.88 -19.22 -25.57
N GLY A 744 -18.84 -18.61 -24.87
CA GLY A 744 -19.06 -17.15 -24.86
C GLY A 744 -18.21 -16.40 -23.83
N ARG A 745 -17.92 -16.98 -22.66
CA ARG A 745 -17.09 -16.32 -21.64
C ARG A 745 -15.61 -16.37 -22.00
N LYS A 746 -14.93 -15.24 -21.85
CA LYS A 746 -13.49 -15.09 -22.20
C LYS A 746 -12.60 -14.94 -20.98
N THR A 747 -13.08 -14.27 -19.93
CA THR A 747 -12.30 -13.92 -18.75
C THR A 747 -12.44 -14.94 -17.63
N VAL A 748 -11.40 -15.06 -16.82
CA VAL A 748 -11.35 -15.85 -15.59
C VAL A 748 -10.77 -14.98 -14.48
N GLY A 749 -11.41 -14.97 -13.32
CA GLY A 749 -10.94 -14.25 -12.14
C GLY A 749 -11.35 -14.96 -10.85
N CYS A 750 -10.63 -14.69 -9.75
CA CYS A 750 -10.96 -15.25 -8.43
C CYS A 750 -12.10 -14.52 -7.72
N PHE A 751 -12.53 -13.37 -8.24
CA PHE A 751 -13.63 -12.58 -7.73
C PHE A 751 -14.45 -11.97 -8.87
N LYS A 752 -15.77 -11.96 -8.71
CA LYS A 752 -16.77 -11.47 -9.66
C LYS A 752 -17.13 -10.03 -9.33
N PHE A 753 -16.43 -9.08 -9.96
CA PHE A 753 -16.56 -7.64 -9.68
C PHE A 753 -17.75 -6.95 -10.35
N PHE A 754 -18.26 -7.51 -11.45
CA PHE A 754 -19.25 -6.86 -12.32
C PHE A 754 -20.53 -7.67 -12.42
N THR A 755 -21.62 -6.99 -12.81
CA THR A 755 -22.91 -7.58 -13.18
C THR A 755 -23.24 -7.26 -14.63
N LYS A 756 -24.24 -7.93 -15.20
CA LYS A 756 -24.71 -7.68 -16.56
C LYS A 756 -25.25 -6.25 -16.79
N GLU A 757 -25.65 -5.56 -15.71
CA GLU A 757 -26.14 -4.17 -15.70
C GLU A 757 -25.04 -3.13 -15.42
N SER A 758 -23.81 -3.56 -15.14
CA SER A 758 -22.71 -2.63 -14.89
C SER A 758 -22.45 -1.77 -16.15
N PRO A 759 -22.19 -0.47 -16.00
CA PRO A 759 -22.01 0.43 -17.13
C PRO A 759 -20.70 0.11 -17.87
N LEU A 760 -20.77 0.13 -19.20
CA LEU A 760 -19.59 0.01 -20.05
C LEU A 760 -18.73 1.27 -19.98
N LEU A 761 -17.43 1.08 -20.15
CA LEU A 761 -16.44 2.15 -20.24
C LEU A 761 -16.25 2.55 -21.71
N PRO A 762 -16.29 3.86 -22.06
CA PRO A 762 -15.99 4.33 -23.40
C PRO A 762 -14.67 3.76 -23.89
N SER A 763 -14.60 3.29 -25.14
CA SER A 763 -13.44 2.57 -25.67
C SER A 763 -13.16 2.90 -27.14
N GLY A 764 -11.88 2.99 -27.50
CA GLY A 764 -11.41 3.22 -28.87
C GLY A 764 -10.87 4.62 -29.14
N LEU A 765 -10.71 4.92 -30.43
CA LEU A 765 -10.45 6.28 -30.92
C LEU A 765 -11.79 7.00 -31.06
N LEU A 766 -12.00 8.03 -30.25
CA LEU A 766 -13.27 8.75 -30.14
C LEU A 766 -13.19 10.17 -30.70
N GLY A 767 -11.99 10.77 -30.73
CA GLY A 767 -11.78 12.12 -31.23
C GLY A 767 -11.27 12.14 -32.67
N SER A 768 -11.39 13.31 -33.31
CA SER A 768 -10.83 13.56 -34.64
C SER A 768 -9.31 13.41 -34.65
N ILE A 769 -8.79 12.73 -35.66
CA ILE A 769 -7.37 12.55 -35.95
C ILE A 769 -6.94 13.65 -36.91
N GLU A 770 -5.99 14.47 -36.48
CA GLU A 770 -5.50 15.60 -37.27
C GLU A 770 -4.00 15.46 -37.56
N LEU A 771 -3.61 15.68 -38.82
CA LEU A 771 -2.24 15.97 -39.21
C LEU A 771 -2.02 17.48 -39.18
N LEU A 772 -1.17 17.92 -38.26
CA LEU A 772 -0.79 19.31 -38.04
C LEU A 772 0.55 19.58 -38.71
N THR A 773 0.64 20.67 -39.48
CA THR A 773 1.92 21.16 -40.02
C THR A 773 2.33 22.43 -39.28
N THR A 774 3.54 22.46 -38.73
CA THR A 774 4.10 23.61 -37.99
C THR A 774 5.46 24.00 -38.55
N LYS A 775 5.81 25.28 -38.58
CA LYS A 775 7.18 25.72 -38.93
C LYS A 775 8.13 25.41 -37.77
N THR A 776 9.32 24.91 -38.09
CA THR A 776 10.43 24.87 -37.14
C THR A 776 10.84 26.32 -36.88
N ARG A 777 10.63 26.81 -35.66
CA ARG A 777 11.20 28.09 -35.22
C ARG A 777 12.68 27.95 -34.97
#